data_AF-A0A957NZM3-F1
#
_entry.id   AF-A0A957NZM3-F1
#
_cell.length_a   1.000
_cell.length_b   1.000
_cell.length_c   1.000
_cell.angle_alpha   90.00
_cell.angle_beta   90.00
_cell.angle_gamma   90.00
#
_symmetry.space_group_name_H-M   'P 1'
#
loop_
_entity.id
_entity.type
_entity.pdbx_description
1 polymer ?
#
loop_
_entity_poly.entity_id
_entity_poly.type
_entity_poly.pdbx_seq_one_letter_code
_entity_poly.pdbx_strand_id
1 'polypeptide(L)'
;MRQLTPAFILEHVEQGRASGQFEAVVLFVDTSGFTPITARLSAHGREGAEVLAGILLAVFEPLVEAVYAHGGFIAGFAGDAFKAIFPGVTLTSYLHALAAAEQIRTQMLNHPTHNTRYGVFNFSVRMSMADGVVSWAVWSGAARTASQSQGYTFFGSAIDQAVQGEDHAEGGELVVTHSFFDALQAVDQGAIAQAEVLTAEATGYVRLLLRSAELPAPRVVEPPAASFPSSASRFYPEPLLNMQPQGEFRPVYTLFINVQTLPAPTADGDFLPHFLQLLNNYGGYLCRIGRIGANDPGGTFLLFWGAPTSHENDLERVLGFLLELRAMLGDAMRAGVTYAVVYAGFIGSALRAEYTCYGSRVNQGARQMVIAKWGQILLDETTARRAQVDYAVNLAGHFVLKGLAGEQPLFDLQGRQAEHVRTGLAHALAFPSEAAFIGRAGEAAQLRAALQPVFAGRFAGFTLVSGEAGIGKSRLVHEVLDALNGPDAPRGAQVFLCQTDEILRESLNPLRYFLRRYFNQEAGGGDAANKAAFARKLDGLIAATTETALAAELGRTRSFLGASINLRWPDSLYEQLDPQLRFENVLSALKALLLAESRQRPLILLIEDAHWLDEDSRAFWARLARNVDEYPLAIVATARPLEEAGATPIPAAIIRHEIALSPLTAADIEALARAHLGGAIATELVELLMARAEGNPFFAEQMLLYLQEQALLQEDAQGWRLNDRSTSGSIVPEDVQTVLVARLDRLAQEVKHVVQTAAVLGREFSVQVLSQMLRGDATLAAKVQSAQDAAVWAALSELRYLFRHALLRDAAYEMQLRTHLRQLHA
;
A
#
# COMPACT_ATOMS: atom_id res chain seq x y z
N MET A 1 -22.58 -0.33 -10.51
CA MET A 1 -21.29 0.40 -10.37
C MET A 1 -21.54 1.68 -9.60
N ARG A 2 -20.52 2.24 -8.94
CA ARG A 2 -20.63 3.46 -8.12
C ARG A 2 -19.79 4.58 -8.73
N GLN A 3 -20.26 5.81 -8.70
CA GLN A 3 -19.50 6.96 -9.20
C GLN A 3 -18.46 7.43 -8.19
N LEU A 4 -17.18 7.31 -8.54
CA LEU A 4 -16.07 7.63 -7.63
C LEU A 4 -15.58 9.08 -7.76
N THR A 5 -15.63 9.65 -8.96
CA THR A 5 -15.27 11.06 -9.20
C THR A 5 -16.55 11.87 -9.43
N PRO A 6 -16.70 13.06 -8.81
CA PRO A 6 -17.81 13.96 -9.12
C PRO A 6 -17.89 14.25 -10.62
N ALA A 7 -19.10 14.22 -11.19
CA ALA A 7 -19.33 14.52 -12.62
C ALA A 7 -18.71 15.85 -13.02
N PHE A 8 -18.83 16.87 -12.15
CA PHE A 8 -18.20 18.18 -12.28
C PHE A 8 -16.70 18.09 -12.64
N ILE A 9 -15.93 17.25 -11.95
CA ILE A 9 -14.48 17.11 -12.21
C ILE A 9 -14.25 16.41 -13.55
N LEU A 10 -15.00 15.34 -13.84
CA LEU A 10 -14.85 14.59 -15.09
C LEU A 10 -15.13 15.46 -16.32
N GLU A 11 -16.24 16.20 -16.31
CA GLU A 11 -16.63 17.12 -17.38
C GLU A 11 -15.59 18.21 -17.62
N HIS A 12 -15.06 18.80 -16.55
CA HIS A 12 -14.05 19.84 -16.65
C HIS A 12 -12.70 19.32 -17.17
N VAL A 13 -12.28 18.13 -16.75
CA VAL A 13 -11.06 17.48 -17.23
C VAL A 13 -11.19 17.09 -18.71
N GLU A 14 -12.35 16.62 -19.15
CA GLU A 14 -12.63 16.33 -20.56
C GLU A 14 -12.58 17.58 -21.44
N GLN A 15 -12.90 18.75 -20.86
CA GLN A 15 -12.75 20.05 -21.50
C GLN A 15 -11.33 20.64 -21.39
N GLY A 16 -10.36 19.89 -20.84
CA GLY A 16 -8.97 20.34 -20.70
C GLY A 16 -8.73 21.37 -19.59
N ARG A 17 -9.66 21.53 -18.64
CA ARG A 17 -9.52 22.43 -17.50
C ARG A 17 -8.97 21.68 -16.28
N ALA A 18 -7.91 22.20 -15.66
CA ALA A 18 -7.26 21.62 -14.49
C ALA A 18 -7.56 22.36 -13.18
N SER A 19 -8.12 23.56 -13.25
CA SER A 19 -8.57 24.30 -12.06
C SER A 19 -9.61 25.34 -12.43
N GLY A 20 -10.26 25.89 -11.41
CA GLY A 20 -11.19 27.00 -11.58
C GLY A 20 -11.80 27.45 -10.26
N GLN A 21 -12.59 28.52 -10.34
CA GLN A 21 -13.35 29.07 -9.23
C GLN A 21 -14.78 29.34 -9.68
N PHE A 22 -15.72 29.18 -8.76
CA PHE A 22 -17.13 29.51 -8.95
C PHE A 22 -17.76 29.83 -7.60
N GLU A 23 -18.82 30.62 -7.60
CA GLU A 23 -19.59 30.85 -6.37
C GLU A 23 -20.58 29.70 -6.15
N ALA A 24 -20.77 29.29 -4.91
CA ALA A 24 -21.67 28.21 -4.54
C ALA A 24 -22.16 28.33 -3.10
N VAL A 25 -23.25 27.63 -2.82
CA VAL A 25 -23.64 27.27 -1.46
C VAL A 25 -23.01 25.91 -1.12
N VAL A 26 -22.35 25.83 0.03
CA VAL A 26 -21.75 24.60 0.55
C VAL A 26 -22.52 24.15 1.78
N LEU A 27 -22.92 22.88 1.79
CA LEU A 27 -23.49 22.19 2.93
C LEU A 27 -22.45 21.19 3.44
N PHE A 28 -22.06 21.32 4.70
CA PHE A 28 -21.28 20.33 5.41
C PHE A 28 -22.21 19.54 6.34
N VAL A 29 -22.10 18.22 6.28
CA VAL A 29 -22.92 17.30 7.09
C VAL A 29 -21.97 16.39 7.86
N ASP A 30 -21.96 16.53 9.17
CA ASP A 30 -21.28 15.63 10.10
C ASP A 30 -22.30 14.71 10.77
N THR A 31 -22.00 13.41 10.81
CA THR A 31 -22.87 12.44 11.48
C THR A 31 -22.41 12.22 12.92
N SER A 32 -23.04 12.93 13.84
CA SER A 32 -22.81 12.77 15.27
C SER A 32 -23.26 11.38 15.77
N GLY A 33 -22.42 10.77 16.61
CA GLY A 33 -22.63 9.42 17.16
C GLY A 33 -21.70 8.34 16.57
N PHE A 34 -21.03 8.61 15.45
CA PHE A 34 -20.12 7.66 14.78
C PHE A 34 -18.81 7.40 15.52
N THR A 35 -18.21 8.41 16.14
CA THR A 35 -16.97 8.22 16.91
C THR A 35 -17.17 7.28 18.12
N PRO A 36 -18.18 7.44 18.99
CA PRO A 36 -18.46 6.50 20.09
C PRO A 36 -18.78 5.07 19.63
N ILE A 37 -19.58 4.90 18.58
CA ILE A 37 -19.88 3.57 18.03
C ILE A 37 -18.64 2.95 17.40
N THR A 38 -17.80 3.73 16.71
CA THR A 38 -16.53 3.22 16.16
C THR A 38 -15.66 2.69 17.29
N ALA A 39 -15.54 3.42 18.40
CA ALA A 39 -14.79 2.94 19.56
C ALA A 39 -15.40 1.65 20.17
N ARG A 40 -16.72 1.61 20.34
CA ARG A 40 -17.42 0.45 20.93
C ARG A 40 -17.40 -0.78 20.03
N LEU A 41 -17.63 -0.61 18.74
CA LEU A 41 -17.61 -1.69 17.76
C LEU A 41 -16.18 -2.15 17.47
N SER A 42 -15.20 -1.26 17.47
CA SER A 42 -13.78 -1.66 17.33
C SER A 42 -13.35 -2.61 18.45
N ALA A 43 -13.94 -2.54 19.65
CA ALA A 43 -13.68 -3.48 20.73
C ALA A 43 -14.16 -4.92 20.43
N HIS A 44 -15.02 -5.09 19.42
CA HIS A 44 -15.51 -6.39 18.96
C HIS A 44 -14.77 -6.90 17.70
N GLY A 45 -13.60 -6.32 17.39
CA GLY A 45 -12.74 -6.76 16.29
C GLY A 45 -13.40 -6.64 14.91
N ARG A 46 -13.09 -7.57 14.01
CA ARG A 46 -13.62 -7.60 12.63
C ARG A 46 -15.15 -7.55 12.60
N GLU A 47 -15.79 -8.23 13.54
CA GLU A 47 -17.23 -8.33 13.57
C GLU A 47 -17.92 -6.99 13.87
N GLY A 48 -17.33 -6.18 14.74
CA GLY A 48 -17.82 -4.83 14.98
C GLY A 48 -17.49 -3.87 13.82
N ALA A 49 -16.32 -4.01 13.20
CA ALA A 49 -15.96 -3.21 12.02
C ALA A 49 -16.90 -3.45 10.83
N GLU A 50 -17.37 -4.69 10.61
CA GLU A 50 -18.36 -5.01 9.58
C GLU A 50 -19.71 -4.37 9.88
N VAL A 51 -20.17 -4.45 11.13
CA VAL A 51 -21.41 -3.79 11.57
C VAL A 51 -21.29 -2.27 11.38
N LEU A 52 -20.15 -1.68 11.72
CA LEU A 52 -19.88 -0.26 11.54
C LEU A 52 -19.99 0.14 10.06
N ALA A 53 -19.36 -0.63 9.17
CA ALA A 53 -19.41 -0.38 7.73
C ALA A 53 -20.84 -0.49 7.17
N GLY A 54 -21.60 -1.49 7.61
CA GLY A 54 -23.01 -1.65 7.24
C GLY A 54 -23.88 -0.47 7.69
N ILE A 55 -23.63 0.04 8.90
CA ILE A 55 -24.34 1.23 9.41
C ILE A 55 -23.95 2.48 8.63
N LEU A 56 -22.65 2.69 8.38
CA LEU A 56 -22.17 3.82 7.59
C LEU A 56 -22.83 3.85 6.21
N LEU A 57 -22.89 2.70 5.53
CA LEU A 57 -23.54 2.61 4.23
C LEU A 57 -25.04 2.93 4.32
N ALA A 58 -25.74 2.31 5.27
CA ALA A 58 -27.18 2.53 5.47
C ALA A 58 -27.52 3.98 5.85
N VAL A 59 -26.61 4.67 6.56
CA VAL A 59 -26.79 6.08 6.93
C VAL A 59 -26.45 6.99 5.77
N PHE A 60 -25.32 6.80 5.09
CA PHE A 60 -24.85 7.76 4.08
C PHE A 60 -25.60 7.70 2.76
N GLU A 61 -26.04 6.52 2.32
CA GLU A 61 -26.74 6.34 1.05
C GLU A 61 -27.95 7.29 0.88
N PRO A 62 -28.94 7.33 1.80
CA PRO A 62 -30.08 8.23 1.67
C PRO A 62 -29.71 9.71 1.79
N LEU A 63 -28.67 10.05 2.57
CA LEU A 63 -28.19 11.43 2.74
C LEU A 63 -27.53 11.94 1.46
N VAL A 64 -26.73 11.11 0.80
CA VAL A 64 -26.12 11.42 -0.49
C VAL A 64 -27.21 11.58 -1.55
N GLU A 65 -28.18 10.66 -1.61
CA GLU A 65 -29.30 10.76 -2.54
C GLU A 65 -30.11 12.05 -2.38
N ALA A 66 -30.33 12.51 -1.14
CA ALA A 66 -31.00 13.78 -0.87
C ALA A 66 -30.26 14.97 -1.51
N VAL A 67 -28.93 15.03 -1.41
CA VAL A 67 -28.13 16.10 -2.05
C VAL A 67 -28.33 16.11 -3.57
N TYR A 68 -28.22 14.95 -4.20
CA TYR A 68 -28.38 14.84 -5.65
C TYR A 68 -29.81 15.12 -6.11
N ALA A 69 -30.82 14.66 -5.36
CA ALA A 69 -32.23 14.93 -5.64
C ALA A 69 -32.54 16.43 -5.66
N HIS A 70 -31.76 17.24 -4.95
CA HIS A 70 -31.87 18.70 -4.93
C HIS A 70 -30.82 19.41 -5.79
N GLY A 71 -30.17 18.70 -6.72
CA GLY A 71 -29.27 19.32 -7.71
C GLY A 71 -27.90 19.73 -7.18
N GLY A 72 -27.54 19.32 -5.96
CA GLY A 72 -26.17 19.41 -5.46
C GLY A 72 -25.32 18.22 -5.90
N PHE A 73 -24.03 18.26 -5.58
CA PHE A 73 -23.15 17.10 -5.71
C PHE A 73 -22.21 16.98 -4.51
N ILE A 74 -21.71 15.78 -4.27
CA ILE A 74 -20.78 15.50 -3.17
C ILE A 74 -19.33 15.73 -3.62
N ALA A 75 -18.67 16.72 -3.02
CA ALA A 75 -17.29 17.05 -3.31
C ALA A 75 -16.32 15.98 -2.78
N GLY A 76 -16.56 15.49 -1.57
CA GLY A 76 -15.77 14.46 -0.91
C GLY A 76 -16.34 14.09 0.44
N PHE A 77 -15.87 12.95 0.95
CA PHE A 77 -16.18 12.47 2.30
C PHE A 77 -15.07 12.92 3.26
N ALA A 78 -15.27 12.77 4.57
CA ALA A 78 -14.30 13.09 5.61
C ALA A 78 -14.61 12.28 6.87
N GLY A 79 -14.18 11.02 6.92
CA GLY A 79 -14.53 10.13 8.03
C GLY A 79 -16.04 9.88 8.05
N ASP A 80 -16.69 10.41 9.08
CA ASP A 80 -18.14 10.42 9.33
C ASP A 80 -18.85 11.70 8.83
N ALA A 81 -18.19 12.51 8.00
CA ALA A 81 -18.79 13.68 7.38
C ALA A 81 -18.70 13.68 5.84
N PHE A 82 -19.46 14.56 5.18
CA PHE A 82 -19.30 14.87 3.76
C PHE A 82 -19.56 16.35 3.44
N LYS A 83 -19.03 16.78 2.29
CA LYS A 83 -19.21 18.13 1.74
C LYS A 83 -20.08 18.07 0.49
N ALA A 84 -21.19 18.79 0.50
CA ALA A 84 -22.08 18.96 -0.65
C ALA A 84 -21.96 20.39 -1.21
N ILE A 85 -21.95 20.51 -2.53
CA ILE A 85 -21.83 21.79 -3.24
C ILE A 85 -23.07 21.98 -4.12
N PHE A 86 -23.68 23.16 -4.01
CA PHE A 86 -24.79 23.64 -4.84
C PHE A 86 -24.29 24.83 -5.66
N PRO A 87 -23.98 24.64 -6.96
CA PRO A 87 -23.40 25.69 -7.80
C PRO A 87 -24.29 26.92 -7.93
N GLY A 88 -23.69 28.10 -7.79
CA GLY A 88 -24.37 29.39 -7.84
C GLY A 88 -24.79 29.91 -6.46
N VAL A 89 -24.91 31.24 -6.37
CA VAL A 89 -25.41 31.94 -5.18
C VAL A 89 -26.70 32.67 -5.57
N THR A 90 -27.69 31.87 -5.96
CA THR A 90 -29.03 32.32 -6.40
C THR A 90 -30.07 31.80 -5.44
N LEU A 91 -31.26 32.43 -5.37
CA LEU A 91 -32.38 31.95 -4.55
C LEU A 91 -32.62 30.45 -4.74
N THR A 92 -32.63 29.99 -5.99
CA THR A 92 -32.77 28.57 -6.34
C THR A 92 -31.72 27.71 -5.64
N SER A 93 -30.45 28.13 -5.65
CA SER A 93 -29.34 27.39 -5.03
C SER A 93 -29.48 27.33 -3.50
N TYR A 94 -29.87 28.44 -2.87
CA TYR A 94 -30.20 28.49 -1.43
C TYR A 94 -31.34 27.54 -1.08
N LEU A 95 -32.46 27.63 -1.79
CA LEU A 95 -33.65 26.81 -1.53
C LEU A 95 -33.38 25.31 -1.73
N HIS A 96 -32.60 24.94 -2.74
CA HIS A 96 -32.21 23.56 -2.98
C HIS A 96 -31.26 23.03 -1.88
N ALA A 97 -30.29 23.83 -1.43
CA ALA A 97 -29.43 23.46 -0.31
C ALA A 97 -30.24 23.25 0.98
N LEU A 98 -31.18 24.18 1.28
CA LEU A 98 -32.08 24.07 2.43
C LEU A 98 -33.02 22.86 2.32
N ALA A 99 -33.56 22.57 1.13
CA ALA A 99 -34.39 21.40 0.87
C ALA A 99 -33.62 20.09 1.09
N ALA A 100 -32.36 20.03 0.66
CA ALA A 100 -31.49 18.89 0.93
C ALA A 100 -31.24 18.71 2.43
N ALA A 101 -30.89 19.78 3.15
CA ALA A 101 -30.67 19.71 4.60
C ALA A 101 -31.93 19.31 5.36
N GLU A 102 -33.10 19.83 4.98
CA GLU A 102 -34.37 19.46 5.61
C GLU A 102 -34.74 18.00 5.34
N GLN A 103 -34.52 17.51 4.11
CA GLN A 103 -34.71 16.11 3.78
C GLN A 103 -33.76 15.20 4.57
N ILE A 104 -32.48 15.58 4.67
CA ILE A 104 -31.46 14.89 5.48
C ILE A 104 -31.89 14.84 6.95
N ARG A 105 -32.31 15.97 7.52
CA ARG A 105 -32.80 16.09 8.90
C ARG A 105 -34.00 15.18 9.13
N THR A 106 -34.97 15.19 8.22
CA THR A 106 -36.19 14.37 8.29
C THR A 106 -35.86 12.87 8.21
N GLN A 107 -34.98 12.47 7.28
CA GLN A 107 -34.53 11.08 7.17
C GLN A 107 -33.88 10.59 8.47
N MET A 108 -33.02 11.42 9.07
CA MET A 108 -32.35 11.08 10.33
C MET A 108 -33.35 11.02 11.51
N LEU A 109 -34.33 11.93 11.57
CA LEU A 109 -35.38 11.92 12.60
C LEU A 109 -36.34 10.73 12.48
N ASN A 110 -36.57 10.23 11.27
CA ASN A 110 -37.41 9.04 11.03
C ASN A 110 -36.68 7.74 11.34
N HIS A 111 -35.35 7.73 11.25
CA HIS A 111 -34.49 6.58 11.54
C HIS A 111 -33.39 6.92 12.55
N PRO A 112 -33.73 7.43 13.75
CA PRO A 112 -32.73 7.93 14.69
C PRO A 112 -31.96 6.80 15.36
N THR A 113 -32.46 5.57 15.31
CA THR A 113 -31.92 4.41 16.02
C THR A 113 -31.58 3.28 15.07
N HIS A 114 -30.35 2.77 15.15
CA HIS A 114 -29.93 1.55 14.49
C HIS A 114 -29.72 0.44 15.53
N ASN A 115 -30.52 -0.61 15.40
CA ASN A 115 -30.45 -1.76 16.28
C ASN A 115 -29.39 -2.74 15.77
N THR A 116 -28.41 -3.03 16.62
CA THR A 116 -27.40 -4.06 16.36
C THR A 116 -27.38 -5.05 17.52
N ARG A 117 -26.74 -6.19 17.31
CA ARG A 117 -26.45 -7.14 18.41
C ARG A 117 -25.54 -6.56 19.51
N TYR A 118 -24.83 -5.47 19.25
CA TYR A 118 -23.92 -4.83 20.21
C TYR A 118 -24.56 -3.64 20.93
N GLY A 119 -25.85 -3.41 20.69
CA GLY A 119 -26.63 -2.35 21.29
C GLY A 119 -27.41 -1.54 20.27
N VAL A 120 -28.23 -0.64 20.81
CA VAL A 120 -28.95 0.38 20.06
C VAL A 120 -28.06 1.61 19.97
N PHE A 121 -27.89 2.13 18.76
CA PHE A 121 -27.09 3.32 18.50
C PHE A 121 -27.97 4.42 17.95
N ASN A 122 -27.84 5.60 18.54
CA ASN A 122 -28.58 6.78 18.11
C ASN A 122 -27.70 7.64 17.21
N PHE A 123 -28.28 8.10 16.10
CA PHE A 123 -27.61 8.96 15.14
C PHE A 123 -28.35 10.29 15.04
N SER A 124 -27.58 11.35 14.89
CA SER A 124 -28.06 12.67 14.51
C SER A 124 -27.08 13.29 13.53
N VAL A 125 -27.55 14.24 12.74
CA VAL A 125 -26.70 15.02 11.84
C VAL A 125 -26.46 16.40 12.43
N ARG A 126 -25.23 16.88 12.36
CA ARG A 126 -24.88 18.28 12.53
C ARG A 126 -24.68 18.86 11.15
N MET A 127 -25.35 19.96 10.85
CA MET A 127 -25.27 20.56 9.53
C MET A 127 -24.86 22.02 9.63
N SER A 128 -24.01 22.43 8.71
CA SER A 128 -23.58 23.81 8.58
C SER A 128 -23.57 24.23 7.10
N MET A 129 -23.98 25.47 6.82
CA MET A 129 -23.91 26.03 5.47
C MET A 129 -23.17 27.36 5.44
N ALA A 130 -22.48 27.58 4.32
CA ALA A 130 -21.91 28.86 3.97
C ALA A 130 -22.00 29.06 2.44
N ASP A 131 -22.13 30.31 2.02
CA ASP A 131 -22.04 30.72 0.62
C ASP A 131 -20.71 31.44 0.34
N GLY A 132 -20.26 31.40 -0.90
CA GLY A 132 -19.07 32.13 -1.33
C GLY A 132 -18.27 31.40 -2.41
N VAL A 133 -16.98 31.68 -2.48
CA VAL A 133 -16.11 31.14 -3.54
C VAL A 133 -15.68 29.71 -3.21
N VAL A 134 -15.96 28.81 -4.15
CA VAL A 134 -15.38 27.46 -4.22
C VAL A 134 -14.35 27.43 -5.34
N SER A 135 -13.14 27.01 -4.98
CA SER A 135 -12.05 26.68 -5.89
C SER A 135 -11.91 25.16 -6.02
N TRP A 136 -11.48 24.70 -7.18
CA TRP A 136 -11.18 23.30 -7.43
C TRP A 136 -9.89 23.17 -8.24
N ALA A 137 -9.20 22.06 -8.04
CA ALA A 137 -7.95 21.75 -8.70
C ALA A 137 -7.85 20.26 -9.00
N VAL A 138 -7.25 19.95 -10.15
CA VAL A 138 -6.86 18.63 -10.62
C VAL A 138 -5.39 18.69 -10.97
N TRP A 139 -4.60 17.80 -10.38
CA TRP A 139 -3.19 17.64 -10.71
C TRP A 139 -3.00 16.37 -11.51
N SER A 140 -2.05 16.40 -12.46
CA SER A 140 -1.74 15.27 -13.33
C SER A 140 -0.26 14.90 -13.23
N GLY A 141 0.03 13.65 -12.94
CA GLY A 141 1.35 13.03 -13.04
C GLY A 141 1.77 12.84 -14.50
N ALA A 142 3.09 12.80 -14.73
CA ALA A 142 3.66 12.68 -16.08
C ALA A 142 3.49 11.28 -16.72
N ALA A 143 3.26 10.24 -15.92
CA ALA A 143 3.22 8.86 -16.39
C ALA A 143 1.83 8.45 -16.90
N ARG A 144 1.70 8.24 -18.22
CA ARG A 144 0.47 7.74 -18.86
C ARG A 144 0.12 6.28 -18.50
N THR A 145 1.06 5.53 -17.92
CA THR A 145 0.92 4.12 -17.56
C THR A 145 0.75 3.90 -16.05
N ALA A 146 0.67 4.97 -15.26
CA ALA A 146 0.52 4.88 -13.81
C ALA A 146 -0.88 4.39 -13.41
N SER A 147 -0.94 3.61 -12.33
CA SER A 147 -2.20 3.10 -11.75
C SER A 147 -3.14 4.23 -11.32
N GLN A 148 -2.59 5.34 -10.81
CA GLN A 148 -3.31 6.56 -10.49
C GLN A 148 -2.49 7.77 -10.94
N SER A 149 -2.92 8.45 -11.99
CA SER A 149 -2.18 9.57 -12.59
C SER A 149 -2.73 10.94 -12.21
N GLN A 150 -3.92 11.02 -11.60
CA GLN A 150 -4.55 12.28 -11.24
C GLN A 150 -5.11 12.26 -9.82
N GLY A 151 -5.09 13.42 -9.18
CA GLY A 151 -5.76 13.69 -7.91
C GLY A 151 -6.52 15.01 -8.01
N TYR A 152 -7.60 15.16 -7.25
CA TYR A 152 -8.40 16.38 -7.22
C TYR A 152 -8.75 16.81 -5.80
N THR A 153 -9.07 18.09 -5.63
CA THR A 153 -9.66 18.60 -4.38
C THR A 153 -10.50 19.86 -4.62
N PHE A 154 -11.40 20.13 -3.68
CA PHE A 154 -12.20 21.35 -3.60
C PHE A 154 -11.83 22.10 -2.32
N PHE A 155 -11.67 23.41 -2.41
CA PHE A 155 -11.26 24.30 -1.32
C PHE A 155 -11.83 25.72 -1.53
N GLY A 156 -11.67 26.62 -0.57
CA GLY A 156 -12.13 28.01 -0.69
C GLY A 156 -13.07 28.40 0.44
N SER A 157 -13.36 29.71 0.53
CA SER A 157 -13.99 30.32 1.70
C SER A 157 -15.31 29.67 2.08
N ALA A 158 -16.14 29.30 1.11
CA ALA A 158 -17.43 28.64 1.38
C ALA A 158 -17.26 27.25 2.01
N ILE A 159 -16.28 26.47 1.54
CA ILE A 159 -15.98 25.16 2.13
C ILE A 159 -15.39 25.32 3.53
N ASP A 160 -14.47 26.25 3.68
CA ASP A 160 -13.73 26.49 4.90
C ASP A 160 -14.68 26.96 6.03
N GLN A 161 -15.58 27.90 5.73
CA GLN A 161 -16.63 28.37 6.65
C GLN A 161 -17.67 27.29 6.93
N ALA A 162 -18.13 26.53 5.93
CA ALA A 162 -19.08 25.44 6.18
C ALA A 162 -18.48 24.40 7.14
N VAL A 163 -17.22 23.98 6.95
CA VAL A 163 -16.55 23.04 7.87
C VAL A 163 -16.40 23.65 9.27
N GLN A 164 -15.98 24.91 9.39
CA GLN A 164 -15.85 25.58 10.70
C GLN A 164 -17.19 25.69 11.43
N GLY A 165 -18.30 25.80 10.71
CA GLY A 165 -19.65 25.83 11.27
C GLY A 165 -20.01 24.57 12.10
N GLU A 166 -19.34 23.43 11.89
CA GLU A 166 -19.57 22.20 12.64
C GLU A 166 -19.43 22.41 14.16
N ASP A 167 -18.42 23.18 14.58
CA ASP A 167 -18.12 23.46 15.99
C ASP A 167 -19.26 24.22 16.70
N HIS A 168 -20.22 24.76 15.94
CA HIS A 168 -21.33 25.56 16.42
C HIS A 168 -22.69 24.84 16.35
N ALA A 169 -22.78 23.65 15.74
CA ALA A 169 -24.03 22.93 15.55
C ALA A 169 -24.19 21.75 16.53
N GLU A 170 -25.35 21.64 17.16
CA GLU A 170 -25.72 20.43 17.91
C GLU A 170 -26.44 19.39 17.03
N GLY A 171 -26.67 18.19 17.59
CA GLY A 171 -27.31 17.10 16.86
C GLY A 171 -28.74 17.45 16.44
N GLY A 172 -28.99 17.39 15.12
CA GLY A 172 -30.26 17.74 14.50
C GLY A 172 -30.38 19.20 14.07
N GLU A 173 -29.35 20.02 14.32
CA GLU A 173 -29.35 21.45 14.02
C GLU A 173 -28.74 21.76 12.66
N LEU A 174 -29.21 22.88 12.09
CA LEU A 174 -28.62 23.52 10.93
C LEU A 174 -28.13 24.91 11.36
N VAL A 175 -26.83 25.15 11.23
CA VAL A 175 -26.25 26.49 11.42
C VAL A 175 -25.82 27.07 10.08
N VAL A 176 -25.86 28.39 9.95
CA VAL A 176 -25.45 29.09 8.74
C VAL A 176 -24.60 30.30 9.10
N THR A 177 -23.74 30.76 8.20
CA THR A 177 -23.03 32.02 8.39
C THR A 177 -24.01 33.21 8.41
N HIS A 178 -23.63 34.31 9.06
CA HIS A 178 -24.42 35.55 9.00
C HIS A 178 -24.66 36.04 7.56
N SER A 179 -23.65 35.95 6.69
CA SER A 179 -23.77 36.33 5.28
C SER A 179 -24.87 35.53 4.58
N PHE A 180 -24.91 34.22 4.81
CA PHE A 180 -25.91 33.33 4.25
C PHE A 180 -27.31 33.72 4.74
N PHE A 181 -27.45 33.96 6.04
CA PHE A 181 -28.74 34.33 6.62
C PHE A 181 -29.25 35.68 6.10
N ASP A 182 -28.38 36.69 6.03
CA ASP A 182 -28.73 38.01 5.52
C ASP A 182 -29.12 37.96 4.04
N ALA A 183 -28.39 37.17 3.24
CA ALA A 183 -28.73 36.92 1.84
C ALA A 183 -30.09 36.23 1.69
N LEU A 184 -30.39 35.24 2.53
CA LEU A 184 -31.69 34.56 2.53
C LEU A 184 -32.82 35.52 2.92
N GLN A 185 -32.64 36.32 3.98
CA GLN A 185 -33.64 37.30 4.43
C GLN A 185 -33.90 38.41 3.41
N ALA A 186 -32.85 38.90 2.74
CA ALA A 186 -32.97 39.93 1.72
C ALA A 186 -33.83 39.49 0.53
N VAL A 187 -33.83 38.19 0.23
CA VAL A 187 -34.52 37.63 -0.94
C VAL A 187 -35.92 37.10 -0.58
N ASP A 188 -36.09 36.57 0.62
CA ASP A 188 -37.31 35.88 1.05
C ASP A 188 -38.18 36.66 2.06
N GLN A 189 -37.69 37.80 2.56
CA GLN A 189 -38.37 38.65 3.55
C GLN A 189 -38.83 37.90 4.83
N GLY A 190 -38.17 36.77 5.15
CA GLY A 190 -38.40 35.97 6.36
C GLY A 190 -39.58 35.00 6.27
N ALA A 191 -40.03 34.62 5.08
CA ALA A 191 -41.12 33.67 4.89
C ALA A 191 -40.74 32.21 5.21
N ILE A 192 -39.53 31.80 4.81
CA ILE A 192 -39.04 30.41 4.76
C ILE A 192 -38.19 30.05 5.98
N ALA A 193 -37.47 31.01 6.56
CA ALA A 193 -36.55 30.73 7.67
C ALA A 193 -36.55 31.80 8.76
N GLN A 194 -36.43 31.34 10.01
CA GLN A 194 -36.14 32.18 11.17
C GLN A 194 -34.77 31.81 11.74
N ALA A 195 -34.06 32.79 12.30
CA ALA A 195 -32.81 32.53 13.02
C ALA A 195 -33.02 32.66 14.53
N GLU A 196 -32.40 31.76 15.27
CA GLU A 196 -32.08 31.95 16.67
C GLU A 196 -30.59 32.29 16.78
N VAL A 197 -30.27 33.43 17.37
CA VAL A 197 -28.87 33.84 17.57
C VAL A 197 -28.27 32.92 18.64
N LEU A 198 -27.21 32.18 18.29
CA LEU A 198 -26.46 31.38 19.24
C LEU A 198 -25.85 32.31 20.31
N THR A 199 -25.87 31.90 21.58
CA THR A 199 -25.61 32.75 22.77
C THR A 199 -24.19 33.32 22.93
N ALA A 200 -23.45 33.49 21.84
CA ALA A 200 -22.29 34.37 21.75
C ALA A 200 -22.35 35.13 20.41
N GLU A 201 -22.77 36.39 20.44
CA GLU A 201 -22.85 37.34 19.30
C GLU A 201 -21.52 37.50 18.52
N ALA A 202 -20.43 36.86 18.96
CA ALA A 202 -19.10 36.95 18.38
C ALA A 202 -18.71 35.78 17.44
N THR A 203 -19.58 34.78 17.22
CA THR A 203 -19.18 33.53 16.51
C THR A 203 -19.28 33.60 14.99
N GLY A 204 -20.09 34.50 14.41
CA GLY A 204 -20.27 34.58 12.96
C GLY A 204 -21.33 33.63 12.37
N TYR A 205 -21.99 32.81 13.20
CA TYR A 205 -22.98 31.80 12.80
C TYR A 205 -24.30 31.99 13.53
N VAL A 206 -25.40 31.60 12.88
CA VAL A 206 -26.76 31.59 13.44
C VAL A 206 -27.41 30.23 13.25
N ARG A 207 -28.25 29.83 14.22
CA ARG A 207 -29.06 28.62 14.12
C ARG A 207 -30.27 28.90 13.25
N LEU A 208 -30.47 28.09 12.21
CA LEU A 208 -31.56 28.26 11.26
C LEU A 208 -32.72 27.30 11.58
N LEU A 209 -33.92 27.86 11.72
CA LEU A 209 -35.18 27.13 11.90
C LEU A 209 -36.03 27.30 10.63
N LEU A 210 -36.26 26.20 9.92
CA LEU A 210 -36.99 26.20 8.66
C LEU A 210 -38.50 26.06 8.86
N ARG A 211 -39.28 26.79 8.05
CA ARG A 211 -40.72 26.61 7.92
C ARG A 211 -40.98 25.75 6.68
N SER A 212 -41.37 24.49 6.90
CA SER A 212 -41.42 23.41 5.87
C SER A 212 -42.26 23.68 4.61
N ALA A 213 -43.10 24.72 4.54
CA ALA A 213 -44.18 24.79 3.55
C ALA A 213 -43.77 25.17 2.11
N GLU A 214 -42.53 25.60 1.84
CA GLU A 214 -42.16 26.21 0.55
C GLU A 214 -40.83 25.73 -0.08
N LEU A 215 -40.25 24.62 0.40
CA LEU A 215 -38.99 24.11 -0.15
C LEU A 215 -39.21 23.32 -1.47
N PRO A 216 -38.27 23.38 -2.44
CA PRO A 216 -38.33 22.62 -3.69
C PRO A 216 -38.53 21.12 -3.47
N ALA A 217 -39.34 20.49 -4.32
CA ALA A 217 -39.53 19.05 -4.31
C ALA A 217 -38.28 18.30 -4.85
N PRO A 218 -37.96 17.13 -4.28
CA PRO A 218 -36.83 16.32 -4.76
C PRO A 218 -37.06 15.81 -6.19
N ARG A 219 -35.98 15.73 -6.96
CA ARG A 219 -35.97 15.16 -8.31
C ARG A 219 -35.49 13.70 -8.26
N VAL A 220 -36.00 12.89 -9.19
CA VAL A 220 -35.44 11.54 -9.42
C VAL A 220 -34.13 11.70 -10.18
N VAL A 221 -33.05 11.16 -9.63
CA VAL A 221 -31.73 11.13 -10.28
C VAL A 221 -31.39 9.68 -10.58
N GLU A 222 -31.18 9.38 -11.86
CA GLU A 222 -30.75 8.05 -12.25
C GLU A 222 -29.26 7.85 -11.94
N PRO A 223 -28.85 6.65 -11.48
CA PRO A 223 -27.44 6.32 -11.36
C PRO A 223 -26.74 6.42 -12.72
N PRO A 224 -25.45 6.77 -12.73
CA PRO A 224 -24.69 6.80 -13.98
C PRO A 224 -24.66 5.42 -14.65
N ALA A 225 -24.59 5.44 -15.99
CA ALA A 225 -24.53 4.23 -16.80
C ALA A 225 -23.38 3.30 -16.40
N ALA A 226 -23.51 2.01 -16.73
CA ALA A 226 -22.57 0.96 -16.35
C ALA A 226 -21.16 1.04 -17.00
N SER A 227 -20.82 2.13 -17.69
CA SER A 227 -19.50 2.36 -18.26
C SER A 227 -18.91 3.64 -17.71
N PHE A 228 -17.76 3.56 -17.05
CA PHE A 228 -17.03 4.74 -16.62
C PHE A 228 -16.48 5.51 -17.83
N PRO A 229 -16.48 6.85 -17.77
CA PRO A 229 -15.68 7.64 -18.70
C PRO A 229 -14.22 7.19 -18.64
N SER A 230 -13.53 7.15 -19.77
CA SER A 230 -12.09 6.82 -19.79
C SER A 230 -11.26 7.75 -18.91
N SER A 231 -11.75 8.97 -18.67
CA SER A 231 -11.18 9.95 -17.74
C SER A 231 -11.17 9.50 -16.27
N ALA A 232 -12.11 8.65 -15.84
CA ALA A 232 -12.16 8.14 -14.46
C ALA A 232 -10.97 7.21 -14.11
N SER A 233 -10.45 6.48 -15.11
CA SER A 233 -9.27 5.62 -14.94
C SER A 233 -7.99 6.37 -14.59
N ARG A 234 -7.99 7.70 -14.73
CA ARG A 234 -6.86 8.55 -14.33
C ARG A 234 -6.80 8.77 -12.83
N PHE A 235 -7.93 8.70 -12.14
CA PHE A 235 -8.06 9.03 -10.72
C PHE A 235 -7.96 7.83 -9.79
N TYR A 236 -8.10 6.61 -10.32
CA TYR A 236 -8.17 5.40 -9.51
C TYR A 236 -7.49 4.22 -10.21
N PRO A 237 -6.85 3.33 -9.45
CA PRO A 237 -6.25 2.12 -9.98
C PRO A 237 -7.31 1.18 -10.57
N GLU A 238 -6.96 0.49 -11.66
CA GLU A 238 -7.86 -0.43 -12.38
C GLU A 238 -8.52 -1.50 -11.48
N PRO A 239 -7.82 -2.15 -10.52
CA PRO A 239 -8.45 -3.09 -9.60
C PRO A 239 -9.67 -2.50 -8.86
N LEU A 240 -9.64 -1.20 -8.56
CA LEU A 240 -10.70 -0.51 -7.83
C LEU A 240 -11.91 -0.20 -8.72
N LEU A 241 -11.69 0.09 -10.01
CA LEU A 241 -12.75 0.35 -10.98
C LEU A 241 -13.60 -0.90 -11.28
N ASN A 242 -12.97 -2.07 -11.19
CA ASN A 242 -13.59 -3.38 -11.42
C ASN A 242 -14.01 -4.08 -10.11
N MET A 243 -13.82 -3.42 -8.95
CA MET A 243 -14.15 -4.01 -7.66
C MET A 243 -15.66 -4.10 -7.46
N GLN A 244 -16.12 -5.23 -6.93
CA GLN A 244 -17.51 -5.36 -6.50
C GLN A 244 -17.80 -4.37 -5.37
N PRO A 245 -19.05 -3.87 -5.22
CA PRO A 245 -19.42 -2.88 -4.19
C PRO A 245 -19.23 -3.34 -2.74
N GLN A 246 -18.83 -4.59 -2.54
CA GLN A 246 -18.68 -5.21 -1.25
C GLN A 246 -17.28 -4.95 -0.68
N GLY A 247 -17.21 -4.56 0.59
CA GLY A 247 -15.93 -4.41 1.28
C GLY A 247 -15.33 -5.74 1.74
N GLU A 248 -14.07 -5.68 2.17
CA GLU A 248 -13.31 -6.83 2.66
C GLU A 248 -12.42 -6.42 3.85
N PHE A 249 -12.02 -7.39 4.67
CA PHE A 249 -11.03 -7.20 5.72
C PHE A 249 -9.62 -7.45 5.18
N ARG A 250 -8.72 -6.52 5.43
CA ARG A 250 -7.35 -6.65 4.96
C ARG A 250 -6.34 -5.87 5.81
N PRO A 251 -5.09 -6.34 5.89
CA PRO A 251 -4.00 -5.60 6.52
C PRO A 251 -3.67 -4.36 5.69
N VAL A 252 -3.68 -3.18 6.31
CA VAL A 252 -3.47 -1.90 5.64
C VAL A 252 -2.53 -1.03 6.45
N TYR A 253 -1.56 -0.44 5.77
CA TYR A 253 -0.85 0.74 6.27
C TYR A 253 -1.64 1.99 5.89
N THR A 254 -2.07 2.75 6.90
CA THR A 254 -2.74 4.03 6.70
C THR A 254 -1.76 5.17 6.96
N LEU A 255 -1.59 6.04 5.98
CA LEU A 255 -0.74 7.22 6.09
C LEU A 255 -1.59 8.48 6.00
N PHE A 256 -1.38 9.37 6.96
CA PHE A 256 -1.81 10.76 6.88
C PHE A 256 -0.57 11.62 6.75
N ILE A 257 -0.49 12.41 5.67
CA ILE A 257 0.64 13.31 5.41
C ILE A 257 0.11 14.73 5.29
N ASN A 258 0.72 15.66 6.00
CA ASN A 258 0.42 17.07 5.88
C ASN A 258 1.66 17.82 5.38
N VAL A 259 1.46 18.65 4.37
CA VAL A 259 2.48 19.54 3.80
C VAL A 259 2.10 20.99 4.09
N GLN A 260 3.07 21.85 4.35
CA GLN A 260 2.82 23.26 4.75
C GLN A 260 2.12 24.08 3.67
N THR A 261 2.39 23.79 2.40
CA THR A 261 1.82 24.51 1.27
C THR A 261 1.40 23.53 0.18
N LEU A 262 0.17 23.69 -0.32
CA LEU A 262 -0.28 22.97 -1.50
C LEU A 262 -0.26 23.91 -2.72
N PRO A 263 0.75 23.81 -3.61
CA PRO A 263 0.84 24.71 -4.76
C PRO A 263 -0.33 24.51 -5.74
N ALA A 264 -0.74 25.60 -6.37
CA ALA A 264 -1.77 25.57 -7.41
C ALA A 264 -1.32 24.67 -8.59
N PRO A 265 -2.25 24.00 -9.30
CA PRO A 265 -1.92 23.21 -10.48
C PRO A 265 -1.52 24.15 -11.63
N THR A 266 -0.22 24.44 -11.75
CA THR A 266 0.37 25.15 -12.88
C THR A 266 0.99 24.15 -13.85
N ALA A 267 1.17 24.56 -15.12
CA ALA A 267 1.82 23.71 -16.14
C ALA A 267 3.25 23.29 -15.75
N ASP A 268 3.90 24.06 -14.86
CA ASP A 268 5.28 23.87 -14.39
C ASP A 268 5.37 23.49 -12.89
N GLY A 269 4.25 23.10 -12.25
CA GLY A 269 4.16 22.88 -10.80
C GLY A 269 4.70 21.52 -10.35
N ASP A 270 5.95 21.49 -9.87
CA ASP A 270 6.77 20.30 -9.56
C ASP A 270 6.15 19.32 -8.55
N PHE A 271 5.50 19.76 -7.48
CA PHE A 271 5.29 18.86 -6.33
C PHE A 271 4.33 17.69 -6.59
N LEU A 272 3.07 17.95 -6.95
CA LEU A 272 2.06 16.88 -6.99
C LEU A 272 2.26 15.84 -8.10
N PRO A 273 2.68 16.22 -9.32
CA PRO A 273 3.07 15.25 -10.33
C PRO A 273 4.20 14.32 -9.86
N HIS A 274 5.23 14.88 -9.19
CA HIS A 274 6.32 14.10 -8.61
C HIS A 274 5.84 13.25 -7.42
N PHE A 275 4.96 13.78 -6.57
CA PHE A 275 4.33 13.04 -5.47
C PHE A 275 3.54 11.84 -5.98
N LEU A 276 2.70 12.01 -7.00
CA LEU A 276 1.93 10.93 -7.60
C LEU A 276 2.84 9.91 -8.28
N GLN A 277 3.90 10.36 -8.97
CA GLN A 277 4.89 9.44 -9.54
C GLN A 277 5.58 8.63 -8.44
N LEU A 278 6.03 9.30 -7.37
CA LEU A 278 6.63 8.65 -6.20
C LEU A 278 5.66 7.66 -5.57
N LEU A 279 4.40 8.05 -5.38
CA LEU A 279 3.36 7.20 -4.83
C LEU A 279 3.17 5.92 -5.68
N ASN A 280 3.10 6.06 -7.01
CA ASN A 280 2.98 4.92 -7.92
C ASN A 280 4.23 4.03 -7.88
N ASN A 281 5.43 4.59 -7.82
CA ASN A 281 6.68 3.84 -7.71
C ASN A 281 6.69 2.95 -6.46
N TYR A 282 6.10 3.43 -5.37
CA TYR A 282 5.97 2.67 -4.13
C TYR A 282 4.66 1.90 -4.02
N GLY A 283 3.74 1.96 -4.99
CA GLY A 283 2.50 1.16 -4.99
C GLY A 283 1.41 1.64 -4.04
N GLY A 284 1.44 2.90 -3.63
CA GLY A 284 0.42 3.45 -2.74
C GLY A 284 -0.82 3.90 -3.49
N TYR A 285 -1.95 3.93 -2.79
CA TYR A 285 -3.21 4.47 -3.27
C TYR A 285 -3.50 5.82 -2.60
N LEU A 286 -3.70 6.87 -3.41
CA LEU A 286 -4.19 8.16 -2.92
C LEU A 286 -5.71 8.12 -2.82
N CYS A 287 -6.21 8.02 -1.59
CA CYS A 287 -7.63 8.09 -1.31
C CYS A 287 -8.15 9.51 -1.41
N ARG A 288 -7.45 10.49 -0.80
CA ARG A 288 -7.94 11.87 -0.74
C ARG A 288 -6.86 12.93 -0.56
N ILE A 289 -7.12 14.10 -1.14
CA ILE A 289 -6.42 15.36 -0.85
C ILE A 289 -7.41 16.32 -0.16
N GLY A 290 -7.02 16.87 1.00
CA GLY A 290 -7.82 17.82 1.79
C GLY A 290 -6.96 18.86 2.52
N ARG A 291 -7.52 19.45 3.59
CA ARG A 291 -6.89 20.48 4.45
C ARG A 291 -7.22 20.24 5.92
N ILE A 292 -6.35 20.61 6.86
CA ILE A 292 -6.59 20.49 8.31
C ILE A 292 -7.33 21.73 8.85
N GLY A 293 -8.47 22.04 8.23
CA GLY A 293 -9.32 23.17 8.61
C GLY A 293 -9.19 24.39 7.69
N ALA A 294 -9.99 25.41 8.03
CA ALA A 294 -10.30 26.56 7.19
C ALA A 294 -9.09 27.42 6.78
N ASN A 295 -8.08 27.52 7.66
CA ASN A 295 -6.94 28.41 7.48
C ASN A 295 -5.63 27.67 7.19
N ASP A 296 -5.68 26.37 6.89
CA ASP A 296 -4.48 25.59 6.55
C ASP A 296 -4.08 25.89 5.09
N PRO A 297 -2.96 26.63 4.85
CA PRO A 297 -2.46 26.84 3.49
C PRO A 297 -1.89 25.55 2.86
N GLY A 298 -1.77 24.50 3.68
CA GLY A 298 -1.23 23.21 3.34
C GLY A 298 -2.19 22.26 2.64
N GLY A 299 -1.71 21.03 2.48
CA GLY A 299 -2.45 19.91 1.93
C GLY A 299 -2.36 18.72 2.86
N THR A 300 -3.45 17.99 3.04
CA THR A 300 -3.47 16.71 3.75
C THR A 300 -3.78 15.59 2.78
N PHE A 301 -2.96 14.54 2.81
CA PHE A 301 -3.09 13.36 1.98
C PHE A 301 -3.45 12.17 2.85
N LEU A 302 -4.52 11.48 2.47
CA LEU A 302 -4.86 10.16 3.00
C LEU A 302 -4.44 9.11 1.97
N LEU A 303 -3.51 8.24 2.37
CA LEU A 303 -2.95 7.20 1.52
C LEU A 303 -3.10 5.84 2.17
N PHE A 304 -3.19 4.81 1.34
CA PHE A 304 -3.23 3.41 1.77
C PHE A 304 -2.21 2.56 1.02
N TRP A 305 -1.58 1.64 1.76
CA TRP A 305 -0.89 0.47 1.22
C TRP A 305 -1.58 -0.76 1.77
N GLY A 306 -1.74 -1.78 0.95
CA GLY A 306 -2.53 -2.95 1.31
C GLY A 306 -4.02 -2.78 1.02
N ALA A 307 -4.47 -1.68 0.40
CA ALA A 307 -5.83 -1.48 -0.10
C ALA A 307 -5.83 -0.44 -1.24
N PRO A 308 -6.41 -0.72 -2.44
CA PRO A 308 -7.14 -1.94 -2.81
C PRO A 308 -6.25 -3.13 -3.18
N THR A 309 -4.92 -2.96 -3.17
CA THR A 309 -3.96 -4.03 -3.49
C THR A 309 -2.88 -4.11 -2.42
N SER A 310 -2.47 -5.32 -2.09
CA SER A 310 -1.37 -5.61 -1.15
C SER A 310 -0.13 -6.10 -1.89
N HIS A 311 1.03 -5.73 -1.36
CA HIS A 311 2.33 -6.27 -1.78
C HIS A 311 3.04 -6.90 -0.58
N GLU A 312 3.94 -7.82 -0.86
CA GLU A 312 4.62 -8.58 0.22
C GLU A 312 5.53 -7.71 1.08
N ASN A 313 6.04 -6.61 0.53
CA ASN A 313 6.94 -5.67 1.21
C ASN A 313 6.31 -4.29 1.47
N ASP A 314 4.98 -4.21 1.65
CA ASP A 314 4.28 -2.92 1.85
C ASP A 314 4.90 -2.04 2.95
N LEU A 315 5.46 -2.61 4.03
CA LEU A 315 6.17 -1.83 5.06
C LEU A 315 7.39 -1.07 4.50
N GLU A 316 8.27 -1.78 3.78
CA GLU A 316 9.45 -1.18 3.17
C GLU A 316 9.06 -0.10 2.17
N ARG A 317 7.98 -0.35 1.42
CA ARG A 317 7.45 0.59 0.44
C ARG A 317 6.92 1.86 1.11
N VAL A 318 6.13 1.71 2.17
CA VAL A 318 5.58 2.82 2.98
C VAL A 318 6.70 3.68 3.56
N LEU A 319 7.68 3.06 4.22
CA LEU A 319 8.75 3.80 4.88
C LEU A 319 9.74 4.38 3.84
N GLY A 320 10.01 3.66 2.75
CA GLY A 320 10.81 4.18 1.63
C GLY A 320 10.19 5.42 1.00
N PHE A 321 8.89 5.35 0.68
CA PHE A 321 8.10 6.48 0.18
C PHE A 321 8.20 7.70 1.11
N LEU A 322 7.98 7.50 2.42
CA LEU A 322 8.02 8.59 3.40
C LEU A 322 9.41 9.21 3.55
N LEU A 323 10.47 8.40 3.52
CA LEU A 323 11.84 8.89 3.62
C LEU A 323 12.24 9.68 2.37
N GLU A 324 11.87 9.22 1.18
CA GLU A 324 12.14 9.93 -0.08
C GLU A 324 11.33 11.22 -0.17
N LEU A 325 10.07 11.19 0.26
CA LEU A 325 9.23 12.40 0.35
C LEU A 325 9.81 13.40 1.36
N ARG A 326 10.31 12.93 2.50
CA ARG A 326 10.97 13.79 3.49
C ARG A 326 12.30 14.35 3.00
N ALA A 327 13.05 13.60 2.20
CA ALA A 327 14.26 14.13 1.57
C ALA A 327 13.94 15.27 0.58
N MET A 328 12.78 15.19 -0.10
CA MET A 328 12.30 16.23 -1.02
C MET A 328 11.77 17.47 -0.29
N LEU A 329 11.00 17.28 0.79
CA LEU A 329 10.27 18.36 1.46
C LEU A 329 10.96 18.90 2.72
N GLY A 330 11.88 18.15 3.32
CA GLY A 330 12.48 18.46 4.61
C GLY A 330 11.41 18.69 5.69
N ASP A 331 11.52 19.83 6.38
CA ASP A 331 10.59 20.23 7.44
C ASP A 331 9.24 20.73 6.91
N ALA A 332 9.02 20.78 5.58
CA ALA A 332 7.74 21.20 5.02
C ALA A 332 6.65 20.11 5.08
N MET A 333 6.96 18.92 5.61
CA MET A 333 6.00 17.82 5.78
C MET A 333 5.96 17.26 7.21
N ARG A 334 4.87 16.61 7.57
CA ARG A 334 4.75 15.76 8.75
C ARG A 334 3.80 14.60 8.45
N ALA A 335 3.98 13.47 9.13
CA ALA A 335 3.17 12.28 8.84
C ALA A 335 2.83 11.45 10.10
N GLY A 336 1.72 10.74 10.00
CA GLY A 336 1.30 9.69 10.93
C GLY A 336 1.05 8.38 10.18
N VAL A 337 1.57 7.28 10.71
CA VAL A 337 1.50 5.94 10.09
C VAL A 337 0.98 4.93 11.10
N THR A 338 0.00 4.14 10.66
CA THR A 338 -0.55 3.02 11.43
C THR A 338 -0.63 1.77 10.58
N TYR A 339 -0.61 0.61 11.23
CA TYR A 339 -0.84 -0.68 10.61
C TYR A 339 -1.92 -1.44 11.38
N ALA A 340 -2.92 -1.94 10.66
CA ALA A 340 -3.94 -2.81 11.23
C ALA A 340 -4.71 -3.59 10.15
N VAL A 341 -5.35 -4.69 10.54
CA VAL A 341 -6.43 -5.28 9.74
C VAL A 341 -7.68 -4.41 9.88
N VAL A 342 -8.11 -3.82 8.77
CA VAL A 342 -9.23 -2.87 8.70
C VAL A 342 -10.28 -3.32 7.71
N TYR A 343 -11.50 -2.80 7.83
CA TYR A 343 -12.49 -2.92 6.77
C TYR A 343 -12.13 -1.93 5.65
N ALA A 344 -12.01 -2.41 4.42
CA ALA A 344 -11.78 -1.59 3.23
C ALA A 344 -12.96 -1.77 2.26
N GLY A 345 -13.60 -0.68 1.86
CA GLY A 345 -14.81 -0.75 1.03
C GLY A 345 -15.35 0.63 0.65
N PHE A 346 -16.55 0.63 0.04
CA PHE A 346 -17.19 1.86 -0.44
C PHE A 346 -18.12 2.48 0.60
N ILE A 347 -18.12 3.81 0.70
CA ILE A 347 -19.13 4.62 1.40
C ILE A 347 -19.87 5.52 0.40
N GLY A 348 -21.12 5.87 0.70
CA GLY A 348 -21.98 6.71 -0.13
C GLY A 348 -23.03 5.89 -0.89
N SER A 349 -23.51 6.41 -2.01
CA SER A 349 -24.53 5.77 -2.85
C SER A 349 -23.97 5.36 -4.22
N ALA A 350 -24.83 4.88 -5.12
CA ALA A 350 -24.46 4.67 -6.51
C ALA A 350 -24.13 5.99 -7.24
N LEU A 351 -24.77 7.10 -6.85
CA LEU A 351 -24.58 8.45 -7.41
C LEU A 351 -23.25 9.08 -7.02
N ARG A 352 -22.74 8.74 -5.83
CA ARG A 352 -21.38 9.06 -5.40
C ARG A 352 -20.94 8.11 -4.32
N ALA A 353 -19.77 7.50 -4.51
CA ALA A 353 -19.09 6.75 -3.46
C ALA A 353 -17.60 7.01 -3.42
N GLU A 354 -16.97 6.71 -2.28
CA GLU A 354 -15.51 6.72 -2.13
C GLU A 354 -15.06 5.39 -1.55
N TYR A 355 -13.95 4.84 -2.06
CA TYR A 355 -13.32 3.68 -1.49
C TYR A 355 -12.36 4.12 -0.38
N THR A 356 -12.55 3.61 0.83
CA THR A 356 -11.74 4.00 1.98
C THR A 356 -11.67 2.89 3.03
N CYS A 357 -10.82 3.08 4.03
CA CYS A 357 -10.63 2.14 5.12
C CYS A 357 -11.24 2.66 6.42
N TYR A 358 -11.77 1.75 7.23
CA TYR A 358 -12.40 2.05 8.51
C TYR A 358 -11.78 1.28 9.65
N GLY A 359 -11.54 2.01 10.74
CA GLY A 359 -11.09 1.45 12.01
C GLY A 359 -10.56 2.53 12.94
N SER A 360 -10.54 2.24 14.24
CA SER A 360 -9.95 3.14 15.24
C SER A 360 -8.48 3.48 14.91
N ARG A 361 -7.73 2.50 14.36
CA ARG A 361 -6.35 2.65 13.90
C ARG A 361 -6.21 3.60 12.70
N VAL A 362 -7.16 3.61 11.77
CA VAL A 362 -7.16 4.58 10.64
C VAL A 362 -7.22 6.00 11.19
N ASN A 363 -8.15 6.27 12.10
CA ASN A 363 -8.32 7.60 12.72
C ASN A 363 -7.15 8.00 13.62
N GLN A 364 -6.44 7.02 14.19
CA GLN A 364 -5.21 7.27 14.94
C GLN A 364 -4.12 7.91 14.06
N GLY A 365 -3.99 7.49 12.80
CA GLY A 365 -3.02 8.06 11.85
C GLY A 365 -3.18 9.57 11.66
N ALA A 366 -4.41 10.05 11.51
CA ALA A 366 -4.68 11.49 11.39
C ALA A 366 -4.25 12.26 12.65
N ARG A 367 -4.51 11.69 13.84
CA ARG A 367 -4.16 12.30 15.13
C ARG A 367 -2.65 12.32 15.33
N GLN A 368 -1.95 11.24 14.97
CA GLN A 368 -0.49 11.16 14.98
C GLN A 368 0.13 12.24 14.10
N MET A 369 -0.39 12.43 12.88
CA MET A 369 0.08 13.48 11.98
C MET A 369 -0.12 14.89 12.57
N VAL A 370 -1.26 15.14 13.23
CA VAL A 370 -1.56 16.47 13.83
C VAL A 370 -0.60 16.80 14.98
N ILE A 371 -0.22 15.83 15.81
CA ILE A 371 0.71 16.04 16.93
C ILE A 371 2.19 15.99 16.51
N ALA A 372 2.48 15.39 15.35
CA ALA A 372 3.83 15.34 14.80
C ALA A 372 4.37 16.76 14.56
N LYS A 373 5.65 16.96 14.91
CA LYS A 373 6.37 18.17 14.53
C LYS A 373 6.57 18.19 13.01
N TRP A 374 6.75 19.39 12.46
CA TRP A 374 7.24 19.54 11.08
C TRP A 374 8.60 18.83 10.92
N GLY A 375 8.74 18.07 9.83
CA GLY A 375 9.84 17.12 9.55
C GLY A 375 9.65 15.72 10.15
N GLN A 376 8.69 15.53 11.05
CA GLN A 376 8.53 14.30 11.85
C GLN A 376 7.57 13.29 11.21
N ILE A 377 7.90 12.01 11.33
CA ILE A 377 7.07 10.89 10.87
C ILE A 377 6.80 9.98 12.07
N LEU A 378 5.58 10.01 12.59
CA LEU A 378 5.18 9.22 13.76
C LEU A 378 4.55 7.88 13.36
N LEU A 379 5.03 6.81 13.97
CA LEU A 379 4.56 5.44 13.82
C LEU A 379 3.81 5.02 15.10
N ASP A 380 2.77 4.20 14.97
CA ASP A 380 2.23 3.46 16.11
C ASP A 380 3.16 2.32 16.54
N GLU A 381 2.93 1.76 17.73
CA GLU A 381 3.76 0.70 18.29
C GLU A 381 3.89 -0.52 17.38
N THR A 382 2.78 -0.94 16.75
CA THR A 382 2.78 -2.09 15.84
C THR A 382 3.65 -1.82 14.61
N THR A 383 3.50 -0.65 13.98
CA THR A 383 4.34 -0.27 12.84
C THR A 383 5.80 -0.12 13.25
N ALA A 384 6.06 0.49 14.41
CA ALA A 384 7.41 0.69 14.92
C ALA A 384 8.13 -0.63 15.17
N ARG A 385 7.50 -1.60 15.85
CA ARG A 385 8.07 -2.94 16.09
C ARG A 385 8.50 -3.63 14.80
N ARG A 386 7.64 -3.58 13.79
CA ARG A 386 7.94 -4.15 12.46
C ARG A 386 9.08 -3.43 11.76
N ALA A 387 9.17 -2.10 11.94
CA ALA A 387 10.20 -1.28 11.32
C ALA A 387 11.59 -1.39 11.97
N GLN A 388 11.71 -1.77 13.26
CA GLN A 388 12.99 -1.70 14.00
C GLN A 388 14.10 -2.58 13.41
N VAL A 389 13.74 -3.58 12.60
CA VAL A 389 14.68 -4.49 11.93
C VAL A 389 15.58 -3.71 10.96
N ASP A 390 14.98 -2.87 10.11
CA ASP A 390 15.70 -2.19 9.02
C ASP A 390 15.79 -0.67 9.18
N TYR A 391 14.99 -0.11 10.09
CA TYR A 391 14.84 1.33 10.27
C TYR A 391 15.22 1.76 11.69
N ALA A 392 15.82 2.95 11.76
CA ALA A 392 16.09 3.61 13.03
C ALA A 392 14.78 4.27 13.49
N VAL A 393 14.20 3.74 14.57
CA VAL A 393 12.99 4.31 15.18
C VAL A 393 13.25 4.59 16.66
N ASN A 394 12.85 5.77 17.11
CA ASN A 394 13.03 6.21 18.49
C ASN A 394 11.68 6.44 19.15
N LEU A 395 11.53 6.12 20.43
CA LEU A 395 10.32 6.48 21.17
C LEU A 395 10.20 8.01 21.22
N ALA A 396 9.15 8.56 20.61
CA ALA A 396 8.84 9.98 20.61
C ALA A 396 8.14 10.41 21.91
N GLY A 397 7.38 9.50 22.53
CA GLY A 397 6.69 9.72 23.79
C GLY A 397 5.41 8.91 23.92
N HIS A 398 4.67 9.16 25.00
CA HIS A 398 3.34 8.59 25.25
C HIS A 398 2.30 9.70 25.11
N PHE A 399 1.25 9.45 24.35
CA PHE A 399 0.27 10.47 23.98
C PHE A 399 -1.16 9.99 24.23
N VAL A 400 -2.00 10.85 24.80
CA VAL A 400 -3.44 10.61 24.90
C VAL A 400 -4.09 10.99 23.58
N LEU A 401 -4.59 9.99 22.84
CA LEU A 401 -5.26 10.20 21.56
C LEU A 401 -6.77 10.04 21.77
N LYS A 402 -7.55 11.08 21.47
CA LYS A 402 -9.03 11.11 21.60
C LYS A 402 -9.64 9.81 21.10
N GLY A 403 -10.48 9.12 21.88
CA GLY A 403 -11.17 7.91 21.40
C GLY A 403 -10.32 6.63 21.28
N LEU A 404 -9.07 6.65 21.76
CA LEU A 404 -8.34 5.45 22.17
C LEU A 404 -8.27 5.40 23.70
N ALA A 405 -8.17 4.19 24.24
CA ALA A 405 -8.07 4.00 25.69
C ALA A 405 -6.61 4.10 26.13
N GLY A 406 -6.35 4.92 27.16
CA GLY A 406 -5.02 5.09 27.75
C GLY A 406 -4.04 5.87 26.87
N GLU A 407 -2.82 6.03 27.39
CA GLU A 407 -1.72 6.65 26.65
C GLU A 407 -1.15 5.67 25.63
N GLN A 408 -0.86 6.17 24.43
CA GLN A 408 -0.32 5.39 23.32
C GLN A 408 1.16 5.74 23.12
N PRO A 409 2.09 4.77 23.11
CA PRO A 409 3.47 5.02 22.73
C PRO A 409 3.56 5.28 21.22
N LEU A 410 4.23 6.37 20.85
CA LEU A 410 4.48 6.75 19.47
C LEU A 410 5.97 6.83 19.19
N PHE A 411 6.37 6.46 17.99
CA PHE A 411 7.78 6.34 17.61
C PHE A 411 8.08 7.21 16.40
N ASP A 412 9.23 7.85 16.38
CA ASP A 412 9.69 8.72 15.31
C ASP A 412 10.66 7.99 14.38
N LEU A 413 10.33 7.93 13.10
CA LEU A 413 11.17 7.34 12.06
C LEU A 413 12.34 8.27 11.73
N GLN A 414 13.55 7.87 12.11
CA GLN A 414 14.76 8.68 11.86
C GLN A 414 15.31 8.47 10.46
N GLY A 415 15.24 7.25 9.94
CA GLY A 415 15.82 6.89 8.65
C GLY A 415 16.00 5.39 8.54
N ARG A 416 16.59 4.95 7.43
CA ARG A 416 17.18 3.61 7.39
C ARG A 416 18.34 3.57 8.38
N GLN A 417 18.51 2.47 9.11
CA GLN A 417 19.68 2.37 10.00
C GLN A 417 20.95 2.57 9.17
N ALA A 418 21.85 3.44 9.64
CA ALA A 418 23.05 3.79 8.90
C ALA A 418 23.89 2.53 8.68
N GLU A 419 24.08 2.16 7.42
CA GLU A 419 24.82 0.99 6.95
C GLU A 419 26.30 0.98 7.34
N HIS A 420 26.77 2.03 8.02
CA HIS A 420 28.16 2.26 8.38
C HIS A 420 28.71 1.38 9.51
N VAL A 421 27.94 0.46 10.10
CA VAL A 421 28.48 -0.39 11.18
C VAL A 421 28.63 -1.87 10.82
N ARG A 422 28.02 -2.40 9.75
CA ARG A 422 28.23 -3.81 9.35
C ARG A 422 28.06 -4.00 7.83
N THR A 423 29.17 -3.94 7.09
CA THR A 423 29.24 -4.17 5.63
C THR A 423 29.03 -5.65 5.26
N GLY A 424 27.84 -6.20 5.49
CA GLY A 424 27.51 -7.61 5.21
C GLY A 424 26.17 -7.78 4.50
N LEU A 425 26.05 -8.85 3.71
CA LEU A 425 24.82 -9.24 3.00
C LEU A 425 23.66 -9.51 3.99
N ALA A 426 23.98 -9.90 5.23
CA ALA A 426 23.05 -10.15 6.33
C ALA A 426 22.07 -9.03 6.62
N HIS A 427 22.53 -7.79 6.56
CA HIS A 427 21.68 -6.63 6.84
C HIS A 427 20.91 -6.17 5.59
N ALA A 428 21.45 -6.39 4.40
CA ALA A 428 20.74 -6.07 3.15
C ALA A 428 19.52 -6.98 2.91
N LEU A 429 19.51 -8.16 3.54
CA LEU A 429 18.41 -9.15 3.47
C LEU A 429 17.69 -9.32 4.83
N ALA A 430 17.93 -8.43 5.80
CA ALA A 430 17.24 -8.35 7.09
C ALA A 430 17.23 -9.65 7.93
N PHE A 431 18.28 -10.47 7.88
CA PHE A 431 18.30 -11.72 8.65
C PHE A 431 18.90 -11.53 10.05
N PRO A 432 18.22 -12.00 11.13
CA PRO A 432 18.84 -12.08 12.45
C PRO A 432 20.08 -12.98 12.39
N SER A 433 21.24 -12.49 12.83
CA SER A 433 22.49 -13.27 12.84
C SER A 433 22.43 -14.49 13.77
N GLU A 434 21.42 -14.58 14.63
CA GLU A 434 21.23 -15.65 15.62
C GLU A 434 20.19 -16.71 15.22
N ALA A 435 19.47 -16.53 14.10
CA ALA A 435 18.48 -17.51 13.65
C ALA A 435 19.16 -18.79 13.13
N ALA A 436 18.82 -19.95 13.67
CA ALA A 436 19.42 -21.22 13.28
C ALA A 436 19.13 -21.57 11.80
N PHE A 437 20.16 -21.92 11.03
CA PHE A 437 20.01 -22.38 9.64
C PHE A 437 19.73 -23.89 9.60
N ILE A 438 18.48 -24.27 9.34
CA ILE A 438 17.98 -25.65 9.54
C ILE A 438 17.45 -26.25 8.24
N GLY A 439 17.68 -27.56 8.05
CA GLY A 439 17.07 -28.35 6.97
C GLY A 439 17.57 -28.06 5.56
N ARG A 440 18.64 -27.27 5.40
CA ARG A 440 19.13 -26.77 4.09
C ARG A 440 20.59 -27.12 3.78
N ALA A 441 21.15 -28.11 4.47
CA ALA A 441 22.56 -28.48 4.35
C ALA A 441 22.92 -28.97 2.93
N GLY A 442 22.02 -29.72 2.29
CA GLY A 442 22.21 -30.25 0.93
C GLY A 442 22.24 -29.14 -0.12
N GLU A 443 21.24 -28.27 -0.12
CA GLU A 443 21.13 -27.15 -1.05
C GLU A 443 22.27 -26.13 -0.84
N ALA A 444 22.69 -25.90 0.42
CA ALA A 444 23.84 -25.05 0.72
C ALA A 444 25.16 -25.63 0.19
N ALA A 445 25.32 -26.96 0.23
CA ALA A 445 26.48 -27.62 -0.36
C ALA A 445 26.48 -27.49 -1.90
N GLN A 446 25.31 -27.62 -2.54
CA GLN A 446 25.16 -27.43 -3.98
C GLN A 446 25.51 -26.00 -4.42
N LEU A 447 24.98 -24.99 -3.72
CA LEU A 447 25.27 -23.59 -4.04
C LEU A 447 26.76 -23.25 -3.83
N ARG A 448 27.37 -23.76 -2.75
CA ARG A 448 28.83 -23.63 -2.53
C ARG A 448 29.64 -24.24 -3.66
N ALA A 449 29.27 -25.44 -4.11
CA ALA A 449 29.95 -26.11 -5.21
C ALA A 449 29.82 -25.32 -6.53
N ALA A 450 28.63 -24.77 -6.82
CA ALA A 450 28.38 -23.96 -8.00
C ALA A 450 29.22 -22.66 -8.01
N LEU A 451 29.48 -22.07 -6.84
CA LEU A 451 30.26 -20.83 -6.71
C LEU A 451 31.78 -21.03 -6.70
N GLN A 452 32.26 -22.25 -6.49
CA GLN A 452 33.69 -22.55 -6.38
C GLN A 452 34.56 -21.98 -7.54
N PRO A 453 34.15 -22.08 -8.83
CA PRO A 453 34.99 -21.64 -9.94
C PRO A 453 35.41 -20.17 -9.88
N VAL A 454 34.64 -19.31 -9.21
CA VAL A 454 34.95 -17.89 -9.01
C VAL A 454 36.29 -17.72 -8.27
N PHE A 455 36.54 -18.53 -7.26
CA PHE A 455 37.78 -18.50 -6.49
C PHE A 455 38.97 -19.09 -7.26
N ALA A 456 38.71 -19.85 -8.34
CA ALA A 456 39.72 -20.34 -9.26
C ALA A 456 40.00 -19.36 -10.43
N GLY A 457 39.47 -18.13 -10.38
CA GLY A 457 39.69 -17.14 -11.44
C GLY A 457 38.76 -17.27 -12.65
N ARG A 458 37.69 -18.07 -12.56
CA ARG A 458 36.83 -18.44 -13.69
C ARG A 458 35.37 -18.07 -13.48
N PHE A 459 34.62 -18.03 -14.57
CA PHE A 459 33.18 -17.81 -14.52
C PHE A 459 32.48 -19.06 -13.98
N ALA A 460 31.79 -18.92 -12.85
CA ALA A 460 30.97 -19.99 -12.27
C ALA A 460 29.67 -20.22 -13.05
N GLY A 461 29.24 -19.23 -13.83
CA GLY A 461 27.96 -19.29 -14.53
C GLY A 461 26.81 -18.74 -13.71
N PHE A 462 25.62 -19.05 -14.19
CA PHE A 462 24.36 -18.60 -13.63
C PHE A 462 23.72 -19.71 -12.79
N THR A 463 23.47 -19.44 -11.51
CA THR A 463 22.78 -20.36 -10.60
C THR A 463 21.42 -19.80 -10.24
N LEU A 464 20.36 -20.56 -10.53
CA LEU A 464 18.98 -20.22 -10.18
C LEU A 464 18.58 -20.96 -8.90
N VAL A 465 18.18 -20.22 -7.86
CA VAL A 465 17.57 -20.76 -6.65
C VAL A 465 16.08 -20.51 -6.72
N SER A 466 15.30 -21.57 -6.94
CA SER A 466 13.85 -21.50 -7.16
C SER A 466 13.07 -22.03 -5.96
N GLY A 467 11.87 -21.49 -5.74
CA GLY A 467 10.96 -21.97 -4.70
C GLY A 467 9.90 -20.95 -4.28
N GLU A 468 8.91 -21.42 -3.52
CA GLU A 468 7.79 -20.61 -3.01
C GLU A 468 8.25 -19.41 -2.16
N ALA A 469 7.42 -18.37 -2.02
CA ALA A 469 7.70 -17.26 -1.10
C ALA A 469 7.80 -17.78 0.36
N GLY A 470 8.74 -17.24 1.13
CA GLY A 470 8.99 -17.67 2.52
C GLY A 470 9.76 -18.99 2.69
N ILE A 471 10.01 -19.74 1.60
CA ILE A 471 10.64 -21.08 1.66
C ILE A 471 12.12 -21.06 2.11
N GLY A 472 12.75 -19.88 2.18
CA GLY A 472 14.14 -19.70 2.60
C GLY A 472 15.17 -19.48 1.48
N LYS A 473 14.75 -19.04 0.28
CA LYS A 473 15.66 -18.76 -0.86
C LYS A 473 16.77 -17.76 -0.50
N SER A 474 16.37 -16.56 -0.09
CA SER A 474 17.30 -15.49 0.24
C SER A 474 18.13 -15.84 1.48
N ARG A 475 17.57 -16.59 2.44
CA ARG A 475 18.30 -17.11 3.61
C ARG A 475 19.39 -18.12 3.23
N LEU A 476 19.09 -19.05 2.31
CA LEU A 476 20.08 -20.01 1.79
C LEU A 476 21.24 -19.30 1.09
N VAL A 477 20.92 -18.37 0.19
CA VAL A 477 21.93 -17.60 -0.54
C VAL A 477 22.77 -16.79 0.43
N HIS A 478 22.12 -16.13 1.38
CA HIS A 478 22.77 -15.38 2.45
C HIS A 478 23.74 -16.22 3.27
N GLU A 479 23.29 -17.34 3.82
CA GLU A 479 24.11 -18.24 4.65
C GLU A 479 25.37 -18.71 3.89
N VAL A 480 25.22 -19.05 2.61
CA VAL A 480 26.34 -19.48 1.78
C VAL A 480 27.31 -18.34 1.52
N LEU A 481 26.81 -17.15 1.17
CA LEU A 481 27.65 -15.99 0.86
C LEU A 481 28.36 -15.40 2.08
N ASP A 482 27.73 -15.45 3.26
CA ASP A 482 28.35 -15.06 4.53
C ASP A 482 29.47 -16.04 4.92
N ALA A 483 29.23 -17.35 4.78
CA ALA A 483 30.26 -18.37 5.02
C ALA A 483 31.48 -18.20 4.08
N LEU A 484 31.26 -17.77 2.84
CA LEU A 484 32.33 -17.48 1.87
C LEU A 484 33.11 -16.18 2.16
N ASN A 485 32.61 -15.35 3.07
CA ASN A 485 33.22 -14.08 3.49
C ASN A 485 33.71 -14.08 4.95
N GLY A 486 33.63 -15.23 5.63
CA GLY A 486 34.09 -15.40 7.00
C GLY A 486 35.61 -15.24 7.18
N PRO A 487 36.08 -15.11 8.44
CA PRO A 487 37.49 -14.85 8.77
C PRO A 487 38.50 -15.89 8.23
N ASP A 488 38.02 -17.10 7.92
CA ASP A 488 38.84 -18.20 7.39
C ASP A 488 38.90 -18.25 5.85
N ALA A 489 38.25 -17.32 5.12
CA ALA A 489 38.15 -17.35 3.66
C ALA A 489 39.35 -16.67 2.96
N PRO A 490 40.14 -17.40 2.14
CA PRO A 490 41.26 -16.82 1.38
C PRO A 490 40.73 -15.93 0.24
N ARG A 491 40.81 -14.60 0.42
CA ARG A 491 40.17 -13.58 -0.42
C ARG A 491 38.66 -13.84 -0.58
N GLY A 492 37.84 -13.43 0.40
CA GLY A 492 36.38 -13.51 0.28
C GLY A 492 35.87 -12.87 -1.01
N ALA A 493 34.68 -13.21 -1.48
CA ALA A 493 34.10 -12.62 -2.69
C ALA A 493 33.40 -11.28 -2.38
N GLN A 494 33.46 -10.32 -3.28
CA GLN A 494 32.56 -9.17 -3.20
C GLN A 494 31.19 -9.55 -3.75
N VAL A 495 30.13 -9.13 -3.08
CA VAL A 495 28.76 -9.39 -3.50
C VAL A 495 28.06 -8.08 -3.83
N PHE A 496 27.49 -8.01 -5.03
CA PHE A 496 26.65 -6.90 -5.46
C PHE A 496 25.20 -7.36 -5.55
N LEU A 497 24.33 -6.70 -4.80
CA LEU A 497 22.89 -6.96 -4.77
C LEU A 497 22.19 -6.15 -5.87
N CYS A 498 21.49 -6.87 -6.74
CA CYS A 498 20.60 -6.35 -7.77
C CYS A 498 19.16 -6.70 -7.38
N GLN A 499 18.51 -5.79 -6.63
CA GLN A 499 17.13 -5.99 -6.18
C GLN A 499 16.14 -5.70 -7.31
N THR A 500 15.23 -6.62 -7.58
CA THR A 500 14.07 -6.40 -8.46
C THR A 500 12.88 -5.88 -7.64
N ASP A 501 11.87 -5.34 -8.31
CA ASP A 501 10.66 -4.84 -7.66
C ASP A 501 9.43 -5.19 -8.49
N GLU A 502 8.35 -5.57 -7.82
CA GLU A 502 7.09 -5.98 -8.45
C GLU A 502 6.45 -4.85 -9.29
N ILE A 503 6.60 -3.60 -8.84
CA ILE A 503 5.96 -2.40 -9.42
C ILE A 503 6.94 -1.62 -10.29
N LEU A 504 8.18 -1.43 -9.83
CA LEU A 504 9.22 -0.74 -10.59
C LEU A 504 9.88 -1.68 -11.59
N ARG A 505 9.17 -1.96 -12.68
CA ARG A 505 9.69 -2.68 -13.86
C ARG A 505 10.27 -1.72 -14.91
N GLU A 506 10.94 -0.67 -14.44
CA GLU A 506 11.67 0.24 -15.32
C GLU A 506 12.89 -0.45 -15.94
N SER A 507 13.27 -0.04 -17.14
CA SER A 507 14.46 -0.52 -17.84
C SER A 507 15.70 -0.55 -16.93
N LEU A 508 16.32 -1.72 -16.80
CA LEU A 508 17.57 -1.93 -16.04
C LEU A 508 17.45 -1.63 -14.53
N ASN A 509 16.25 -1.67 -13.93
CA ASN A 509 16.03 -1.28 -12.54
C ASN A 509 16.97 -1.96 -11.52
N PRO A 510 17.20 -3.28 -11.53
CA PRO A 510 18.09 -3.95 -10.57
C PRO A 510 19.55 -3.49 -10.68
N LEU A 511 19.98 -3.12 -11.89
CA LEU A 511 21.32 -2.60 -12.13
C LEU A 511 21.42 -1.14 -11.65
N ARG A 512 20.37 -0.34 -11.84
CA ARG A 512 20.31 1.03 -11.30
C ARG A 512 20.31 1.02 -9.77
N TYR A 513 19.60 0.09 -9.14
CA TYR A 513 19.64 -0.14 -7.70
C TYR A 513 21.07 -0.41 -7.22
N PHE A 514 21.74 -1.37 -7.84
CA PHE A 514 23.14 -1.68 -7.58
C PHE A 514 24.04 -0.45 -7.76
N LEU A 515 23.92 0.28 -8.88
CA LEU A 515 24.81 1.40 -9.21
C LEU A 515 24.66 2.55 -8.20
N ARG A 516 23.44 2.86 -7.75
CA ARG A 516 23.23 3.92 -6.74
C ARG A 516 23.98 3.60 -5.44
N ARG A 517 23.89 2.35 -4.97
CA ARG A 517 24.63 1.87 -3.80
C ARG A 517 26.13 1.83 -4.06
N TYR A 518 26.54 1.28 -5.19
CA TYR A 518 27.94 1.18 -5.56
C TYR A 518 28.61 2.56 -5.59
N PHE A 519 27.97 3.58 -6.16
CA PHE A 519 28.52 4.93 -6.21
C PHE A 519 28.19 5.82 -4.99
N ASN A 520 27.65 5.26 -3.90
CA ASN A 520 27.24 6.00 -2.69
C ASN A 520 26.38 7.24 -3.01
N GLN A 521 25.33 7.06 -3.83
CA GLN A 521 24.44 8.14 -4.23
C GLN A 521 23.39 8.37 -3.16
N GLU A 522 23.43 9.54 -2.52
CA GLU A 522 22.47 9.92 -1.48
C GLU A 522 21.29 10.67 -2.10
N ALA A 523 20.06 10.29 -1.76
CA ALA A 523 18.84 10.93 -2.26
C ALA A 523 18.71 12.42 -1.82
N GLY A 524 19.39 12.81 -0.73
CA GLY A 524 19.51 14.20 -0.28
C GLY A 524 20.86 14.86 -0.59
N GLY A 525 21.79 14.12 -1.23
CA GLY A 525 23.08 14.67 -1.64
C GLY A 525 22.90 15.60 -2.84
N GLY A 526 23.40 16.83 -2.76
CA GLY A 526 23.39 17.74 -3.91
C GLY A 526 24.11 17.13 -5.12
N ASP A 527 23.67 17.47 -6.34
CA ASP A 527 24.20 16.93 -7.61
C ASP A 527 25.75 16.97 -7.69
N ALA A 528 26.37 18.04 -7.17
CA ALA A 528 27.83 18.15 -7.09
C ALA A 528 28.49 17.09 -6.20
N ALA A 529 27.91 16.78 -5.04
CA ALA A 529 28.45 15.76 -4.12
C ALA A 529 28.33 14.35 -4.73
N ASN A 530 27.19 14.07 -5.34
CA ASN A 530 26.91 12.81 -6.03
C ASN A 530 27.83 12.59 -7.23
N LYS A 531 28.09 13.63 -8.04
CA LYS A 531 29.08 13.61 -9.13
C LYS A 531 30.50 13.39 -8.62
N ALA A 532 30.88 14.01 -7.51
CA ALA A 532 32.21 13.84 -6.91
C ALA A 532 32.42 12.43 -6.35
N ALA A 533 31.42 11.84 -5.69
CA ALA A 533 31.46 10.46 -5.21
C ALA A 533 31.59 9.46 -6.38
N PHE A 534 30.79 9.65 -7.42
CA PHE A 534 30.84 8.87 -8.66
C PHE A 534 32.24 8.93 -9.30
N ALA A 535 32.77 10.14 -9.51
CA ALA A 535 34.06 10.36 -10.12
C ALA A 535 35.18 9.66 -9.34
N ARG A 536 35.25 9.90 -8.03
CA ARG A 536 36.28 9.33 -7.15
C ARG A 536 36.32 7.80 -7.24
N LYS A 537 35.16 7.14 -7.20
CA LYS A 537 35.09 5.68 -7.21
C LYS A 537 35.44 5.10 -8.59
N LEU A 538 34.90 5.68 -9.66
CA LEU A 538 35.17 5.21 -11.01
C LEU A 538 36.63 5.43 -11.42
N ASP A 539 37.20 6.61 -11.10
CA ASP A 539 38.60 6.93 -11.41
C ASP A 539 39.56 6.01 -10.65
N GLY A 540 39.23 5.65 -9.41
CA GLY A 540 39.96 4.64 -8.64
C GLY A 540 39.94 3.26 -9.30
N LEU A 541 38.77 2.81 -9.78
CA LEU A 541 38.64 1.52 -10.47
C LEU A 541 39.41 1.51 -11.81
N ILE A 542 39.30 2.59 -12.60
CA ILE A 542 40.04 2.73 -13.87
C ILE A 542 41.54 2.62 -13.61
N ALA A 543 42.06 3.34 -12.60
CA ALA A 543 43.47 3.29 -12.25
C ALA A 543 43.93 1.92 -11.75
N ALA A 544 43.06 1.16 -11.08
CA ALA A 544 43.36 -0.19 -10.59
C ALA A 544 43.25 -1.27 -11.67
N THR A 545 42.63 -0.99 -12.81
CA THR A 545 42.38 -1.99 -13.87
C THR A 545 43.60 -2.15 -14.76
N THR A 546 44.25 -3.33 -14.71
CA THR A 546 45.48 -3.62 -15.48
C THR A 546 45.24 -3.88 -16.96
N GLU A 547 44.02 -4.26 -17.34
CA GLU A 547 43.66 -4.53 -18.74
C GLU A 547 43.37 -3.23 -19.49
N THR A 548 44.29 -2.80 -20.37
CA THR A 548 44.24 -1.50 -21.04
C THR A 548 42.95 -1.27 -21.84
N ALA A 549 42.45 -2.30 -22.54
CA ALA A 549 41.21 -2.19 -23.31
C ALA A 549 39.99 -1.98 -22.41
N LEU A 550 39.95 -2.66 -21.25
CA LEU A 550 38.86 -2.56 -20.29
C LEU A 550 38.86 -1.21 -19.57
N ALA A 551 40.05 -0.74 -19.15
CA ALA A 551 40.21 0.58 -18.55
C ALA A 551 39.82 1.71 -19.52
N ALA A 552 40.20 1.60 -20.79
CA ALA A 552 39.80 2.56 -21.83
C ALA A 552 38.28 2.58 -22.05
N GLU A 553 37.64 1.40 -22.05
CA GLU A 553 36.18 1.30 -22.21
C GLU A 553 35.43 1.91 -21.02
N LEU A 554 35.90 1.72 -19.78
CA LEU A 554 35.35 2.38 -18.59
C LEU A 554 35.43 3.91 -18.68
N GLY A 555 36.58 4.43 -19.13
CA GLY A 555 36.77 5.87 -19.33
C GLY A 555 35.84 6.42 -20.42
N ARG A 556 35.78 5.74 -21.58
CA ARG A 556 34.92 6.10 -22.72
C ARG A 556 33.44 6.10 -22.34
N THR A 557 33.01 5.16 -21.52
CA THR A 557 31.59 4.94 -21.20
C THR A 557 31.12 5.60 -19.90
N ARG A 558 31.98 6.41 -19.26
CA ARG A 558 31.69 7.15 -18.01
C ARG A 558 30.33 7.84 -17.98
N SER A 559 30.02 8.63 -19.01
CA SER A 559 28.77 9.40 -19.05
C SER A 559 27.53 8.52 -19.13
N PHE A 560 27.65 7.30 -19.68
CA PHE A 560 26.55 6.34 -19.76
C PHE A 560 26.30 5.69 -18.40
N LEU A 561 27.34 5.30 -17.66
CA LEU A 561 27.21 4.80 -16.28
C LEU A 561 26.59 5.85 -15.35
N GLY A 562 27.08 7.09 -15.41
CA GLY A 562 26.50 8.16 -14.61
C GLY A 562 25.06 8.46 -15.03
N ALA A 563 24.73 8.34 -16.31
CA ALA A 563 23.37 8.56 -16.77
C ALA A 563 22.36 7.53 -16.23
N SER A 564 22.77 6.27 -16.01
CA SER A 564 21.93 5.23 -15.41
C SER A 564 21.48 5.56 -13.98
N ILE A 565 22.25 6.40 -13.27
CA ILE A 565 21.95 6.88 -11.92
C ILE A 565 21.60 8.38 -11.90
N ASN A 566 21.06 8.89 -13.01
CA ASN A 566 20.57 10.27 -13.17
C ASN A 566 21.63 11.37 -13.05
N LEU A 567 22.92 11.04 -13.20
CA LEU A 567 23.98 12.05 -13.31
C LEU A 567 24.17 12.44 -14.77
N ARG A 568 24.13 13.75 -15.05
CA ARG A 568 24.29 14.30 -16.40
C ARG A 568 25.43 15.31 -16.45
N TRP A 569 26.20 15.28 -17.54
CA TRP A 569 27.21 16.27 -17.86
C TRP A 569 26.88 16.88 -19.22
N PRO A 570 26.80 18.22 -19.33
CA PRO A 570 26.64 18.91 -20.61
C PRO A 570 27.71 18.45 -21.59
N ASP A 571 27.34 18.36 -22.87
CA ASP A 571 28.21 17.98 -23.99
C ASP A 571 28.91 16.61 -23.86
N SER A 572 28.46 15.75 -22.95
CA SER A 572 28.99 14.40 -22.83
C SER A 572 28.60 13.50 -24.01
N LEU A 573 29.35 12.42 -24.25
CA LEU A 573 29.01 11.43 -25.28
C LEU A 573 27.59 10.89 -25.13
N TYR A 574 27.10 10.76 -23.89
CA TYR A 574 25.71 10.36 -23.64
C TYR A 574 24.72 11.35 -24.24
N GLU A 575 24.93 12.65 -24.08
CA GLU A 575 24.01 13.68 -24.60
C GLU A 575 24.10 13.84 -26.12
N GLN A 576 25.23 13.51 -26.73
CA GLN A 576 25.46 13.64 -28.18
C GLN A 576 24.89 12.50 -29.02
N LEU A 577 24.72 11.30 -28.44
CA LEU A 577 24.23 10.13 -29.17
C LEU A 577 22.70 10.03 -29.20
N ASP A 578 22.16 9.32 -30.19
CA ASP A 578 20.74 8.98 -30.24
C ASP A 578 20.35 7.94 -29.17
N PRO A 579 19.05 7.79 -28.85
CA PRO A 579 18.57 6.90 -27.79
C PRO A 579 19.01 5.43 -27.91
N GLN A 580 19.09 4.89 -29.13
CA GLN A 580 19.47 3.49 -29.33
C GLN A 580 20.95 3.29 -28.99
N LEU A 581 21.82 4.15 -29.52
CA LEU A 581 23.24 4.11 -29.20
C LEU A 581 23.51 4.41 -27.72
N ARG A 582 22.73 5.28 -27.07
CA ARG A 582 22.81 5.50 -25.62
C ARG A 582 22.59 4.20 -24.85
N PHE A 583 21.51 3.48 -25.16
CA PHE A 583 21.17 2.24 -24.48
C PHE A 583 22.25 1.16 -24.70
N GLU A 584 22.72 0.97 -25.94
CA GLU A 584 23.79 0.00 -26.23
C GLU A 584 25.08 0.31 -25.47
N ASN A 585 25.46 1.59 -25.37
CA ASN A 585 26.63 2.01 -24.61
C ASN A 585 26.42 1.87 -23.09
N VAL A 586 25.20 2.07 -22.56
CA VAL A 586 24.88 1.76 -21.15
C VAL A 586 25.13 0.28 -20.86
N LEU A 587 24.65 -0.64 -21.72
CA LEU A 587 24.88 -2.07 -21.53
C LEU A 587 26.38 -2.44 -21.58
N SER A 588 27.13 -1.84 -22.51
CA SER A 588 28.59 -2.03 -22.57
C SER A 588 29.31 -1.48 -21.34
N ALA A 589 28.89 -0.31 -20.84
CA ALA A 589 29.47 0.32 -19.66
C ALA A 589 29.25 -0.50 -18.39
N LEU A 590 28.03 -1.01 -18.21
CA LEU A 590 27.66 -1.92 -17.12
C LEU A 590 28.50 -3.21 -17.16
N LYS A 591 28.65 -3.80 -18.35
CA LYS A 591 29.50 -4.99 -18.52
C LYS A 591 30.96 -4.68 -18.18
N ALA A 592 31.51 -3.59 -18.70
CA ALA A 592 32.89 -3.19 -18.42
C ALA A 592 33.13 -2.98 -16.91
N LEU A 593 32.19 -2.33 -16.22
CA LEU A 593 32.23 -2.13 -14.76
C LEU A 593 32.32 -3.46 -14.01
N LEU A 594 31.40 -4.39 -14.28
CA LEU A 594 31.35 -5.68 -13.58
C LEU A 594 32.59 -6.54 -13.85
N LEU A 595 33.10 -6.53 -15.09
CA LEU A 595 34.31 -7.26 -15.43
C LEU A 595 35.54 -6.68 -14.74
N ALA A 596 35.70 -5.35 -14.72
CA ALA A 596 36.81 -4.69 -14.04
C ALA A 596 36.80 -4.96 -12.52
N GLU A 597 35.61 -4.90 -11.92
CA GLU A 597 35.38 -5.24 -10.52
C GLU A 597 35.76 -6.70 -10.21
N SER A 598 35.33 -7.65 -11.04
CA SER A 598 35.70 -9.07 -10.86
C SER A 598 37.22 -9.29 -10.87
N ARG A 599 37.98 -8.51 -11.65
CA ARG A 599 39.44 -8.63 -11.70
C ARG A 599 40.14 -8.12 -10.43
N GLN A 600 39.53 -7.17 -9.73
CA GLN A 600 40.04 -6.71 -8.43
C GLN A 600 39.83 -7.77 -7.36
N ARG A 601 38.62 -8.32 -7.32
CA ARG A 601 38.20 -9.29 -6.31
C ARG A 601 37.10 -10.19 -6.91
N PRO A 602 37.09 -11.51 -6.60
CA PRO A 602 36.07 -12.39 -7.14
C PRO A 602 34.66 -11.85 -6.85
N LEU A 603 33.82 -11.76 -7.88
CA LEU A 603 32.55 -11.04 -7.85
C LEU A 603 31.37 -12.01 -7.93
N ILE A 604 30.40 -11.84 -7.04
CA ILE A 604 29.11 -12.53 -7.08
C ILE A 604 28.03 -11.48 -7.26
N LEU A 605 27.23 -11.61 -8.32
CA LEU A 605 26.05 -10.81 -8.55
C LEU A 605 24.83 -11.57 -8.01
N LEU A 606 24.15 -11.00 -7.03
CA LEU A 606 22.93 -11.55 -6.47
C LEU A 606 21.74 -10.80 -7.04
N ILE A 607 20.91 -11.49 -7.82
CA ILE A 607 19.64 -10.99 -8.34
C ILE A 607 18.53 -11.54 -7.45
N GLU A 608 18.01 -10.72 -6.54
CA GLU A 608 16.87 -11.15 -5.73
C GLU A 608 15.57 -11.04 -6.54
N ASP A 609 14.68 -12.01 -6.35
CA ASP A 609 13.33 -12.05 -6.93
C ASP A 609 13.29 -11.82 -8.45
N ALA A 610 14.12 -12.57 -9.19
CA ALA A 610 14.28 -12.46 -10.64
C ALA A 610 12.98 -12.61 -11.45
N HIS A 611 11.93 -13.20 -10.88
CA HIS A 611 10.58 -13.23 -11.47
C HIS A 611 9.98 -11.84 -11.75
N TRP A 612 10.52 -10.78 -11.13
CA TRP A 612 10.18 -9.38 -11.41
C TRP A 612 11.14 -8.63 -12.35
N LEU A 613 12.04 -9.33 -13.03
CA LEU A 613 12.94 -8.70 -14.01
C LEU A 613 12.18 -8.05 -15.16
N ASP A 614 12.55 -6.80 -15.48
CA ASP A 614 12.18 -6.14 -16.72
C ASP A 614 12.91 -6.76 -17.93
N GLU A 615 12.36 -6.55 -19.13
CA GLU A 615 12.86 -7.16 -20.37
C GLU A 615 14.29 -6.71 -20.70
N ASP A 616 14.62 -5.45 -20.46
CA ASP A 616 15.95 -4.89 -20.72
C ASP A 616 16.99 -5.48 -19.78
N SER A 617 16.66 -5.64 -18.49
CA SER A 617 17.51 -6.37 -17.52
C SER A 617 17.71 -7.82 -17.92
N ARG A 618 16.64 -8.50 -18.36
CA ARG A 618 16.72 -9.90 -18.85
C ARG A 618 17.68 -10.01 -20.03
N ALA A 619 17.60 -9.09 -20.98
CA ALA A 619 18.50 -9.02 -22.13
C ALA A 619 19.96 -8.73 -21.71
N PHE A 620 20.17 -7.86 -20.71
CA PHE A 620 21.51 -7.56 -20.18
C PHE A 620 22.20 -8.81 -19.62
N TRP A 621 21.52 -9.63 -18.82
CA TRP A 621 22.13 -10.83 -18.22
C TRP A 621 22.61 -11.83 -19.28
N ALA A 622 21.83 -12.01 -20.35
CA ALA A 622 22.22 -12.82 -21.50
C ALA A 622 23.47 -12.27 -22.23
N ARG A 623 23.63 -10.95 -22.27
CA ARG A 623 24.79 -10.27 -22.86
C ARG A 623 26.03 -10.34 -21.94
N LEU A 624 25.83 -10.26 -20.62
CA LEU A 624 26.89 -10.39 -19.62
C LEU A 624 27.53 -11.78 -19.70
N ALA A 625 26.73 -12.84 -19.83
CA ALA A 625 27.21 -14.23 -19.88
C ALA A 625 28.09 -14.58 -21.10
N ARG A 626 28.23 -13.70 -22.10
CA ARG A 626 29.05 -13.94 -23.30
C ARG A 626 30.50 -13.50 -23.09
N ASN A 627 31.47 -14.33 -23.47
CA ASN A 627 32.91 -14.02 -23.44
C ASN A 627 33.43 -13.63 -22.03
N VAL A 628 32.96 -14.32 -20.99
CA VAL A 628 33.35 -14.03 -19.60
C VAL A 628 34.01 -15.20 -18.88
N ASP A 629 34.29 -16.31 -19.56
CA ASP A 629 34.77 -17.55 -18.92
C ASP A 629 36.07 -17.39 -18.11
N GLU A 630 36.92 -16.42 -18.49
CA GLU A 630 38.18 -16.07 -17.81
C GLU A 630 38.05 -15.00 -16.72
N TYR A 631 36.83 -14.62 -16.33
CA TYR A 631 36.59 -13.65 -15.28
C TYR A 631 36.05 -14.34 -14.03
N PRO A 632 36.54 -14.02 -12.82
CA PRO A 632 36.07 -14.60 -11.56
C PRO A 632 34.71 -14.01 -11.16
N LEU A 633 33.68 -14.44 -11.87
CA LEU A 633 32.32 -13.91 -11.78
C LEU A 633 31.32 -15.06 -11.55
N ALA A 634 30.37 -14.86 -10.66
CA ALA A 634 29.17 -15.68 -10.53
C ALA A 634 27.92 -14.81 -10.60
N ILE A 635 26.82 -15.42 -11.05
CA ILE A 635 25.51 -14.81 -10.93
C ILE A 635 24.60 -15.80 -10.21
N VAL A 636 23.98 -15.36 -9.12
CA VAL A 636 23.00 -16.11 -8.35
C VAL A 636 21.68 -15.35 -8.46
N ALA A 637 20.61 -16.01 -8.89
CA ALA A 637 19.28 -15.43 -8.84
C ALA A 637 18.35 -16.23 -7.95
N THR A 638 17.54 -15.54 -7.16
CA THR A 638 16.39 -16.14 -6.48
C THR A 638 15.14 -15.92 -7.34
N ALA A 639 14.28 -16.92 -7.44
CA ALA A 639 13.03 -16.80 -8.20
C ALA A 639 11.91 -17.67 -7.64
N ARG A 640 10.68 -17.33 -8.03
CA ARG A 640 9.54 -18.22 -7.87
C ARG A 640 9.38 -19.05 -9.14
N PRO A 641 8.78 -20.25 -9.04
CA PRO A 641 8.26 -20.95 -10.21
C PRO A 641 7.33 -20.01 -10.98
N LEU A 642 7.54 -19.90 -12.30
CA LEU A 642 6.64 -19.14 -13.16
C LEU A 642 5.40 -19.97 -13.51
N GLU A 643 4.31 -19.28 -13.88
CA GLU A 643 3.00 -19.87 -14.19
C GLU A 643 3.06 -20.84 -15.39
N GLU A 644 3.91 -20.53 -16.38
CA GLU A 644 4.16 -21.40 -17.53
C GLU A 644 5.19 -22.50 -17.19
N ALA A 645 4.82 -23.75 -17.43
CA ALA A 645 5.68 -24.90 -17.19
C ALA A 645 6.99 -24.81 -18.02
N GLY A 646 8.12 -24.74 -17.32
CA GLY A 646 9.45 -24.62 -17.94
C GLY A 646 9.88 -23.19 -18.28
N ALA A 647 9.03 -22.19 -18.02
CA ALA A 647 9.44 -20.80 -18.14
C ALA A 647 10.36 -20.42 -16.97
N THR A 648 11.47 -19.77 -17.31
CA THR A 648 12.42 -19.22 -16.33
C THR A 648 12.48 -17.70 -16.48
N PRO A 649 12.63 -16.94 -15.37
CA PRO A 649 12.73 -15.48 -15.44
C PRO A 649 13.98 -14.99 -16.17
N ILE A 650 14.93 -15.90 -16.38
CA ILE A 650 16.23 -15.68 -16.97
C ILE A 650 16.38 -16.70 -18.09
N PRO A 651 17.00 -16.37 -19.24
CA PRO A 651 17.06 -17.30 -20.36
C PRO A 651 17.68 -18.64 -19.96
N ALA A 652 16.94 -19.74 -20.14
CA ALA A 652 17.37 -21.07 -19.73
C ALA A 652 18.75 -21.46 -20.29
N ALA A 653 19.10 -20.94 -21.49
CA ALA A 653 20.39 -21.15 -22.14
C ALA A 653 21.62 -20.67 -21.35
N ILE A 654 21.46 -19.76 -20.38
CA ILE A 654 22.57 -19.27 -19.55
C ILE A 654 22.61 -19.89 -18.15
N ILE A 655 21.56 -20.61 -17.73
CA ILE A 655 21.47 -21.27 -16.43
C ILE A 655 22.36 -22.51 -16.43
N ARG A 656 23.36 -22.56 -15.54
CA ARG A 656 24.25 -23.72 -15.37
C ARG A 656 23.81 -24.64 -14.24
N HIS A 657 23.23 -24.07 -13.20
CA HIS A 657 22.77 -24.80 -12.02
C HIS A 657 21.38 -24.30 -11.62
N GLU A 658 20.50 -25.23 -11.28
CA GLU A 658 19.19 -24.93 -10.70
C GLU A 658 19.05 -25.68 -9.38
N ILE A 659 18.69 -24.94 -8.33
CA ILE A 659 18.50 -25.44 -6.97
C ILE A 659 17.06 -25.12 -6.58
N ALA A 660 16.19 -26.12 -6.66
CA ALA A 660 14.79 -25.99 -6.27
C ALA A 660 14.61 -26.33 -4.79
N LEU A 661 14.10 -25.37 -4.01
CA LEU A 661 13.87 -25.54 -2.58
C LEU A 661 12.54 -26.27 -2.32
N SER A 662 12.64 -27.40 -1.63
CA SER A 662 11.47 -28.13 -1.13
C SER A 662 11.04 -27.63 0.25
N PRO A 663 9.79 -27.85 0.68
CA PRO A 663 9.37 -27.61 2.06
C PRO A 663 10.22 -28.36 3.09
N LEU A 664 10.38 -27.77 4.28
CA LEU A 664 11.05 -28.40 5.41
C LEU A 664 10.29 -29.63 5.90
N THR A 665 11.04 -30.60 6.43
CA THR A 665 10.44 -31.79 7.03
C THR A 665 9.88 -31.48 8.43
N ALA A 666 9.04 -32.36 8.98
CA ALA A 666 8.54 -32.20 10.34
C ALA A 666 9.66 -32.12 11.39
N ALA A 667 10.76 -32.87 11.18
CA ALA A 667 11.94 -32.82 12.05
C ALA A 667 12.67 -31.47 11.96
N ASP A 668 12.73 -30.88 10.77
CA ASP A 668 13.32 -29.53 10.58
C ASP A 668 12.45 -28.45 11.21
N ILE A 669 11.11 -28.55 11.11
CA ILE A 669 10.18 -27.64 11.77
C ILE A 669 10.27 -27.75 13.30
N GLU A 670 10.39 -28.96 13.84
CA GLU A 670 10.63 -29.17 15.27
C GLU A 670 11.95 -28.52 15.71
N ALA A 671 13.02 -28.70 14.93
CA ALA A 671 14.31 -28.07 15.22
C ALA A 671 14.24 -26.54 15.15
N LEU A 672 13.49 -25.99 14.20
CA LEU A 672 13.24 -24.55 14.07
C LEU A 672 12.48 -24.01 15.28
N ALA A 673 11.39 -24.69 15.67
CA ALA A 673 10.62 -24.31 16.85
C ALA A 673 11.45 -24.39 18.14
N ARG A 674 12.28 -25.43 18.28
CA ARG A 674 13.21 -25.59 19.40
C ARG A 674 14.22 -24.43 19.48
N ALA A 675 14.80 -24.05 18.34
CA ALA A 675 15.74 -22.93 18.28
C ALA A 675 15.07 -21.61 18.66
N HIS A 676 13.80 -21.42 18.27
CA HIS A 676 13.04 -20.21 18.55
C HIS A 676 12.57 -20.10 20.02
N LEU A 677 12.08 -21.20 20.59
CA LEU A 677 11.51 -21.22 21.95
C LEU A 677 12.54 -21.55 23.04
N GLY A 678 13.73 -22.04 22.67
CA GLY A 678 14.79 -22.37 23.63
C GLY A 678 14.54 -23.63 24.47
N GLY A 679 13.65 -24.53 24.04
CA GLY A 679 13.27 -25.74 24.79
C GLY A 679 12.72 -26.88 23.92
N ALA A 680 12.41 -28.03 24.52
CA ALA A 680 11.77 -29.15 23.82
C ALA A 680 10.39 -28.74 23.30
N ILE A 681 9.91 -29.37 22.23
CA ILE A 681 8.65 -29.02 21.56
C ILE A 681 7.73 -30.24 21.61
N ALA A 682 6.51 -30.06 22.10
CA ALA A 682 5.52 -31.14 22.13
C ALA A 682 5.06 -31.50 20.70
N THR A 683 4.77 -32.78 20.46
CA THR A 683 4.36 -33.30 19.15
C THR A 683 3.14 -32.58 18.58
N GLU A 684 2.16 -32.25 19.43
CA GLU A 684 0.96 -31.50 19.04
C GLU A 684 1.29 -30.14 18.39
N LEU A 685 2.28 -29.42 18.93
CA LEU A 685 2.68 -28.13 18.39
C LEU A 685 3.39 -28.29 17.03
N VAL A 686 4.22 -29.32 16.87
CA VAL A 686 4.84 -29.65 15.57
C VAL A 686 3.78 -30.03 14.54
N GLU A 687 2.79 -30.84 14.92
CA GLU A 687 1.68 -31.22 14.05
C GLU A 687 0.85 -30.00 13.62
N LEU A 688 0.56 -29.08 14.53
CA LEU A 688 -0.11 -27.82 14.20
C LEU A 688 0.71 -26.99 13.20
N LEU A 689 1.99 -26.77 13.48
CA LEU A 689 2.87 -26.00 12.59
C LEU A 689 2.97 -26.66 11.22
N MET A 690 3.13 -27.98 11.15
CA MET A 690 3.15 -28.71 9.89
C MET A 690 1.82 -28.62 9.14
N ALA A 691 0.68 -28.74 9.83
CA ALA A 691 -0.63 -28.69 9.22
C ALA A 691 -0.97 -27.31 8.62
N ARG A 692 -0.42 -26.24 9.18
CA ARG A 692 -0.68 -24.85 8.76
C ARG A 692 0.41 -24.29 7.85
N ALA A 693 1.67 -24.36 8.27
CA ALA A 693 2.82 -23.84 7.54
C ALA A 693 3.28 -24.76 6.41
N GLU A 694 2.96 -26.06 6.46
CA GLU A 694 3.27 -27.04 5.41
C GLU A 694 4.77 -27.09 5.06
N GLY A 695 5.62 -26.99 6.09
CA GLY A 695 7.08 -26.97 5.93
C GLY A 695 7.64 -25.65 5.40
N ASN A 696 6.83 -24.59 5.24
CA ASN A 696 7.34 -23.26 4.92
C ASN A 696 7.95 -22.61 6.18
N PRO A 697 9.28 -22.35 6.22
CA PRO A 697 9.95 -21.82 7.40
C PRO A 697 9.38 -20.49 7.88
N PHE A 698 9.14 -19.55 6.94
CA PHE A 698 8.59 -18.24 7.28
C PHE A 698 7.22 -18.35 7.95
N PHE A 699 6.31 -19.17 7.41
CA PHE A 699 5.00 -19.35 8.03
C PHE A 699 5.09 -20.01 9.41
N ALA A 700 6.00 -20.96 9.60
CA ALA A 700 6.19 -21.61 10.90
C ALA A 700 6.75 -20.61 11.94
N GLU A 701 7.74 -19.80 11.58
CA GLU A 701 8.30 -18.75 12.45
C GLU A 701 7.26 -17.70 12.83
N GLN A 702 6.48 -17.20 11.86
CA GLN A 702 5.44 -16.20 12.14
C GLN A 702 4.34 -16.76 13.03
N MET A 703 3.97 -18.03 12.86
CA MET A 703 3.03 -18.70 13.76
C MET A 703 3.61 -18.82 15.18
N LEU A 704 4.88 -19.20 15.33
CA LEU A 704 5.53 -19.27 16.63
C LEU A 704 5.56 -17.91 17.34
N LEU A 705 5.97 -16.86 16.62
CA LEU A 705 5.97 -15.48 17.12
C LEU A 705 4.58 -15.07 17.58
N TYR A 706 3.55 -15.27 16.76
CA TYR A 706 2.17 -14.98 17.11
C TYR A 706 1.71 -15.74 18.36
N LEU A 707 2.00 -17.04 18.44
CA LEU A 707 1.61 -17.87 19.58
C LEU A 707 2.32 -17.42 20.87
N GLN A 708 3.57 -16.95 20.78
CA GLN A 708 4.29 -16.35 21.90
C GLN A 708 3.68 -15.00 22.32
N GLU A 709 3.47 -14.08 21.36
CA GLU A 709 2.93 -12.74 21.61
C GLU A 709 1.54 -12.76 22.24
N GLN A 710 0.69 -13.70 21.79
CA GLN A 710 -0.66 -13.88 22.35
C GLN A 710 -0.66 -14.68 23.67
N ALA A 711 0.52 -15.04 24.19
CA ALA A 711 0.68 -15.89 25.36
C ALA A 711 -0.15 -17.19 25.26
N LEU A 712 -0.18 -17.80 24.07
CA LEU A 712 -0.89 -19.05 23.76
C LEU A 712 -0.02 -20.30 23.94
N LEU A 713 1.27 -20.11 24.23
CA LEU A 713 2.21 -21.18 24.52
C LEU A 713 2.42 -21.32 26.02
N GLN A 714 2.63 -22.54 26.46
CA GLN A 714 3.07 -22.88 27.82
C GLN A 714 4.14 -23.97 27.76
N GLU A 715 5.11 -23.90 28.67
CA GLU A 715 6.15 -24.93 28.81
C GLU A 715 5.76 -25.90 29.93
N ASP A 716 5.79 -27.20 29.65
CA ASP A 716 5.62 -28.27 30.64
C ASP A 716 6.75 -29.31 30.58
N ALA A 717 6.62 -30.42 31.32
CA ALA A 717 7.64 -31.47 31.37
C ALA A 717 7.87 -32.20 30.03
N GLN A 718 6.96 -32.08 29.05
CA GLN A 718 7.08 -32.64 27.70
C GLN A 718 7.53 -31.59 26.67
N GLY A 719 7.64 -30.32 27.07
CA GLY A 719 8.13 -29.21 26.26
C GLY A 719 7.09 -28.10 26.08
N TRP A 720 7.38 -27.19 25.14
CA TRP A 720 6.46 -26.15 24.72
C TRP A 720 5.25 -26.74 23.99
N ARG A 721 4.06 -26.36 24.43
CA ARG A 721 2.77 -26.76 23.86
C ARG A 721 1.77 -25.59 23.88
N LEU A 722 0.63 -25.80 23.22
CA LEU A 722 -0.49 -24.86 23.31
C LEU A 722 -1.09 -24.87 24.72
N ASN A 723 -1.57 -23.73 25.18
CA ASN A 723 -2.37 -23.64 26.39
C ASN A 723 -3.86 -23.90 26.13
N ASP A 724 -4.64 -24.15 27.18
CA ASP A 724 -6.06 -24.50 27.07
C ASP A 724 -6.93 -23.38 26.45
N ARG A 725 -6.41 -22.15 26.37
CA ARG A 725 -7.10 -20.98 25.77
C ARG A 725 -7.03 -20.96 24.24
N SER A 726 -6.22 -21.82 23.63
CA SER A 726 -6.01 -21.88 22.16
C SER A 726 -7.17 -22.50 21.38
N THR A 727 -8.21 -23.02 22.05
CA THR A 727 -9.23 -23.91 21.48
C THR A 727 -10.32 -23.24 20.65
N SER A 728 -10.23 -21.94 20.32
CA SER A 728 -11.32 -21.24 19.61
C SER A 728 -10.84 -20.04 18.78
N GLY A 729 -10.28 -20.28 17.59
CA GLY A 729 -10.02 -19.23 16.60
C GLY A 729 -9.16 -19.68 15.42
N SER A 730 -9.27 -18.96 14.31
CA SER A 730 -8.28 -19.03 13.23
C SER A 730 -7.03 -18.25 13.67
N ILE A 731 -5.88 -18.93 13.66
CA ILE A 731 -4.59 -18.44 14.15
C ILE A 731 -3.74 -18.10 12.92
N VAL A 732 -4.06 -17.01 12.23
CA VAL A 732 -3.22 -16.50 11.12
C VAL A 732 -2.56 -15.20 11.58
N PRO A 733 -1.22 -15.17 11.73
CA PRO A 733 -0.48 -13.94 12.03
C PRO A 733 -0.68 -12.86 10.96
N GLU A 734 -0.68 -11.59 11.35
CA GLU A 734 -0.91 -10.46 10.43
C GLU A 734 0.12 -10.38 9.28
N ASP A 735 1.38 -10.74 9.54
CA ASP A 735 2.43 -10.79 8.51
C ASP A 735 2.20 -11.87 7.47
N VAL A 736 1.77 -13.04 7.93
CA VAL A 736 1.35 -14.14 7.05
C VAL A 736 0.13 -13.72 6.23
N GLN A 737 -0.81 -13.01 6.86
CA GLN A 737 -1.98 -12.48 6.17
C GLN A 737 -1.59 -11.50 5.06
N THR A 738 -0.63 -10.59 5.30
CA THR A 738 -0.14 -9.64 4.27
C THR A 738 0.40 -10.36 3.04
N VAL A 739 1.28 -11.36 3.22
CA VAL A 739 1.87 -12.12 2.12
C VAL A 739 0.81 -12.93 1.34
N LEU A 740 -0.16 -13.52 2.05
CA LEU A 740 -1.21 -14.32 1.41
C LEU A 740 -2.25 -13.46 0.70
N VAL A 741 -2.62 -12.31 1.26
CA VAL A 741 -3.51 -11.34 0.61
C VAL A 741 -2.84 -10.78 -0.64
N ALA A 742 -1.55 -10.44 -0.59
CA ALA A 742 -0.79 -10.01 -1.77
C ALA A 742 -0.79 -11.08 -2.88
N ARG A 743 -0.62 -12.36 -2.52
CA ARG A 743 -0.74 -13.47 -3.49
C ARG A 743 -2.13 -13.58 -4.10
N LEU A 744 -3.19 -13.36 -3.31
CA LEU A 744 -4.58 -13.39 -3.81
C LEU A 744 -4.89 -12.19 -4.73
N ASP A 745 -4.31 -11.02 -4.45
CA ASP A 745 -4.52 -9.80 -5.25
C ASP A 745 -3.83 -9.82 -6.62
N ARG A 746 -2.86 -10.71 -6.84
CA ARG A 746 -2.30 -10.96 -8.18
C ARG A 746 -3.29 -11.67 -9.10
N LEU A 747 -4.32 -12.31 -8.55
CA LEU A 747 -5.36 -12.95 -9.35
C LEU A 747 -6.26 -11.88 -9.96
N ALA A 748 -6.76 -12.15 -11.18
CA ALA A 748 -7.85 -11.36 -11.73
C ALA A 748 -9.04 -11.35 -10.76
N GLN A 749 -9.75 -10.21 -10.64
CA GLN A 749 -10.78 -10.01 -9.62
C GLN A 749 -11.88 -11.09 -9.63
N GLU A 750 -12.26 -11.56 -10.82
CA GLU A 750 -13.24 -12.64 -10.95
C GLU A 750 -12.71 -13.99 -10.43
N VAL A 751 -11.42 -14.26 -10.61
CA VAL A 751 -10.76 -15.47 -10.08
C VAL A 751 -10.63 -15.37 -8.56
N LYS A 752 -10.22 -14.21 -8.03
CA LYS A 752 -10.17 -13.94 -6.58
C LYS A 752 -11.52 -14.21 -5.90
N HIS A 753 -12.62 -13.74 -6.50
CA HIS A 753 -13.97 -13.99 -5.98
C HIS A 753 -14.34 -15.49 -5.94
N VAL A 754 -13.97 -16.23 -7.00
CA VAL A 754 -14.16 -17.69 -7.05
C VAL A 754 -13.32 -18.40 -5.97
N VAL A 755 -12.07 -17.96 -5.76
CA VAL A 755 -11.19 -18.49 -4.71
C VAL A 755 -11.73 -18.20 -3.30
N GLN A 756 -12.22 -16.99 -3.05
CA GLN A 756 -12.88 -16.61 -1.80
C GLN A 756 -14.13 -17.49 -1.55
N THR A 757 -14.98 -17.69 -2.56
CA THR A 757 -16.16 -18.56 -2.45
C THR A 757 -15.78 -20.00 -2.13
N ALA A 758 -14.76 -20.55 -2.80
CA ALA A 758 -14.28 -21.91 -2.56
C ALA A 758 -13.68 -22.10 -1.16
N ALA A 759 -13.10 -21.05 -0.57
CA ALA A 759 -12.52 -21.13 0.77
C ALA A 759 -13.54 -21.55 1.83
N VAL A 760 -14.83 -21.25 1.62
CA VAL A 760 -15.94 -21.68 2.49
C VAL A 760 -16.11 -23.19 2.52
N LEU A 761 -15.84 -23.88 1.39
CA LEU A 761 -15.99 -25.33 1.26
C LEU A 761 -14.90 -26.14 1.99
N GLY A 762 -13.80 -25.49 2.37
CA GLY A 762 -12.68 -26.10 3.07
C GLY A 762 -11.45 -26.27 2.19
N ARG A 763 -10.44 -26.97 2.71
CA ARG A 763 -9.15 -27.19 2.02
C ARG A 763 -9.31 -28.04 0.77
N GLU A 764 -10.10 -29.11 0.84
CA GLU A 764 -10.52 -29.92 -0.30
C GLU A 764 -11.98 -29.59 -0.63
N PHE A 765 -12.28 -29.38 -1.91
CA PHE A 765 -13.64 -29.05 -2.33
C PHE A 765 -13.98 -29.63 -3.70
N SER A 766 -15.29 -29.73 -3.98
CA SER A 766 -15.81 -30.11 -5.29
C SER A 766 -16.18 -28.89 -6.12
N VAL A 767 -15.75 -28.88 -7.39
CA VAL A 767 -16.10 -27.80 -8.34
C VAL A 767 -17.60 -27.75 -8.65
N GLN A 768 -18.32 -28.86 -8.50
CA GLN A 768 -19.77 -28.92 -8.70
C GLN A 768 -20.51 -28.10 -7.63
N VAL A 769 -20.10 -28.24 -6.36
CA VAL A 769 -20.69 -27.46 -5.25
C VAL A 769 -20.35 -25.99 -5.41
N LEU A 770 -19.10 -25.68 -5.75
CA LEU A 770 -18.66 -24.31 -6.03
C LEU A 770 -19.48 -23.66 -7.17
N SER A 771 -19.75 -24.40 -8.24
CA SER A 771 -20.59 -23.94 -9.35
C SER A 771 -22.00 -23.55 -8.91
N GLN A 772 -22.61 -24.33 -8.01
CA GLN A 772 -23.93 -24.02 -7.45
C GLN A 772 -23.90 -22.75 -6.58
N MET A 773 -22.87 -22.60 -5.74
CA MET A 773 -22.69 -21.39 -4.92
C MET A 773 -22.54 -20.13 -5.78
N LEU A 774 -21.87 -20.26 -6.93
CA LEU A 774 -21.69 -19.20 -7.93
C LEU A 774 -22.87 -19.07 -8.90
N ARG A 775 -24.01 -19.73 -8.64
CA ARG A 775 -25.24 -19.68 -9.44
C ARG A 775 -25.04 -20.06 -10.92
N GLY A 776 -24.16 -21.01 -11.20
CA GLY A 776 -23.96 -21.56 -12.53
C GLY A 776 -23.15 -20.66 -13.47
N ASP A 777 -22.13 -19.95 -12.95
CA ASP A 777 -21.20 -19.16 -13.75
C ASP A 777 -20.59 -19.99 -14.90
N ALA A 778 -20.93 -19.64 -16.14
CA ALA A 778 -20.47 -20.32 -17.36
C ALA A 778 -18.96 -20.21 -17.59
N THR A 779 -18.29 -19.24 -16.95
CA THR A 779 -16.85 -19.00 -17.08
C THR A 779 -16.02 -19.68 -15.99
N LEU A 780 -16.65 -20.43 -15.08
CA LEU A 780 -16.00 -21.08 -13.95
C LEU A 780 -14.82 -21.99 -14.36
N ALA A 781 -14.94 -22.73 -15.46
CA ALA A 781 -13.87 -23.61 -15.92
C ALA A 781 -12.57 -22.85 -16.23
N ALA A 782 -12.68 -21.70 -16.90
CA ALA A 782 -11.54 -20.83 -17.17
C ALA A 782 -10.96 -20.26 -15.87
N LYS A 783 -11.82 -19.83 -14.93
CA LYS A 783 -11.39 -19.30 -13.63
C LYS A 783 -10.68 -20.35 -12.77
N VAL A 784 -11.16 -21.60 -12.79
CA VAL A 784 -10.53 -22.73 -12.10
C VAL A 784 -9.17 -23.07 -12.73
N GLN A 785 -9.05 -22.97 -14.06
CA GLN A 785 -7.76 -23.12 -14.74
C GLN A 785 -6.78 -22.03 -14.31
N SER A 786 -7.20 -20.75 -14.35
CA SER A 786 -6.37 -19.63 -13.90
C SER A 786 -5.92 -19.76 -12.43
N ALA A 787 -6.78 -20.27 -11.54
CA ALA A 787 -6.40 -20.53 -10.16
C ALA A 787 -5.38 -21.67 -9.99
N GLN A 788 -5.37 -22.66 -10.89
CA GLN A 788 -4.34 -23.72 -10.91
C GLN A 788 -3.01 -23.19 -11.46
N ASP A 789 -3.06 -22.41 -12.53
CA ASP A 789 -1.88 -21.80 -13.17
C ASP A 789 -1.18 -20.85 -12.17
N ALA A 790 -1.96 -20.09 -11.40
CA ALA A 790 -1.48 -19.27 -10.29
C ALA A 790 -1.08 -20.06 -9.02
N ALA A 791 -1.03 -21.39 -9.09
CA ALA A 791 -0.67 -22.29 -7.99
C ALA A 791 -1.51 -22.13 -6.70
N VAL A 792 -2.72 -21.58 -6.80
CA VAL A 792 -3.66 -21.50 -5.66
C VAL A 792 -4.20 -22.90 -5.35
N TRP A 793 -4.50 -23.66 -6.42
CA TRP A 793 -5.11 -24.98 -6.34
C TRP A 793 -4.25 -26.08 -6.98
N ALA A 794 -4.52 -27.31 -6.56
CA ALA A 794 -4.05 -28.53 -7.21
C ALA A 794 -5.26 -29.44 -7.49
N ALA A 795 -5.29 -30.05 -8.67
CA ALA A 795 -6.32 -31.01 -9.03
C ALA A 795 -6.06 -32.35 -8.31
N LEU A 796 -7.07 -32.87 -7.60
CA LEU A 796 -7.07 -34.24 -7.06
C LEU A 796 -7.76 -35.21 -8.02
N SER A 797 -8.74 -34.71 -8.77
CA SER A 797 -9.46 -35.40 -9.85
C SER A 797 -10.10 -34.37 -10.77
N GLU A 798 -10.82 -34.78 -11.82
CA GLU A 798 -11.53 -33.85 -12.74
C GLU A 798 -12.54 -32.92 -12.03
N LEU A 799 -13.08 -33.33 -10.87
CA LEU A 799 -14.14 -32.59 -10.17
C LEU A 799 -13.77 -32.17 -8.74
N ARG A 800 -12.55 -32.48 -8.28
CA ARG A 800 -12.08 -32.14 -6.92
C ARG A 800 -10.74 -31.45 -6.95
N TYR A 801 -10.65 -30.40 -6.14
CA TYR A 801 -9.49 -29.55 -6.02
C TYR A 801 -9.09 -29.37 -4.56
N LEU A 802 -7.81 -29.13 -4.35
CA LEU A 802 -7.21 -28.86 -3.06
C LEU A 802 -6.54 -27.47 -3.09
N PHE A 803 -6.75 -26.67 -2.05
CA PHE A 803 -5.89 -25.51 -1.80
C PHE A 803 -4.46 -25.98 -1.53
N ARG A 804 -3.50 -25.48 -2.31
CA ARG A 804 -2.08 -25.87 -2.14
C ARG A 804 -1.56 -25.55 -0.75
N HIS A 805 -2.11 -24.50 -0.12
CA HIS A 805 -1.76 -24.09 1.24
C HIS A 805 -3.01 -23.81 2.09
N ALA A 806 -3.08 -24.40 3.27
CA ALA A 806 -4.17 -24.18 4.23
C ALA A 806 -4.29 -22.71 4.63
N LEU A 807 -3.16 -22.03 4.86
CA LEU A 807 -3.16 -20.62 5.23
C LEU A 807 -3.71 -19.72 4.11
N LEU A 808 -3.48 -20.06 2.84
CA LEU A 808 -4.04 -19.29 1.71
C LEU A 808 -5.58 -19.37 1.70
N ARG A 809 -6.13 -20.56 1.98
CA ARG A 809 -7.56 -20.75 2.19
C ARG A 809 -8.06 -19.92 3.37
N ASP A 810 -7.37 -19.98 4.51
CA ASP A 810 -7.77 -19.25 5.72
C ASP A 810 -7.74 -17.73 5.49
N ALA A 811 -6.71 -17.21 4.81
CA ALA A 811 -6.64 -15.81 4.40
C ALA A 811 -7.81 -15.42 3.48
N ALA A 812 -8.09 -16.21 2.43
CA ALA A 812 -9.21 -15.97 1.53
C ALA A 812 -10.58 -16.01 2.24
N TYR A 813 -10.74 -16.88 3.23
CA TYR A 813 -11.94 -16.95 4.07
C TYR A 813 -12.05 -15.72 4.99
N GLU A 814 -10.94 -15.33 5.62
CA GLU A 814 -10.86 -14.25 6.60
C GLU A 814 -11.03 -12.85 6.04
N MET A 815 -10.73 -12.65 4.75
CA MET A 815 -11.00 -11.39 4.05
C MET A 815 -12.49 -11.11 3.90
N GLN A 816 -13.33 -12.15 3.91
CA GLN A 816 -14.75 -12.02 3.62
C GLN A 816 -15.55 -11.51 4.83
N LEU A 817 -16.59 -10.75 4.53
CA LEU A 817 -17.57 -10.29 5.52
C LEU A 817 -18.36 -11.49 6.07
N ARG A 818 -18.67 -11.50 7.37
CA ARG A 818 -19.49 -12.57 7.99
C ARG A 818 -20.89 -12.65 7.41
N THR A 819 -21.49 -11.52 7.04
CA THR A 819 -22.78 -11.46 6.33
C THR A 819 -22.75 -12.25 5.04
N HIS A 820 -21.67 -12.14 4.27
CA HIS A 820 -21.47 -12.89 3.05
C HIS A 820 -21.19 -14.36 3.32
N LEU A 821 -20.32 -14.68 4.29
CA LEU A 821 -20.07 -16.06 4.70
C LEU A 821 -21.38 -16.76 5.12
N ARG A 822 -22.27 -16.06 5.85
CA ARG A 822 -23.60 -16.60 6.19
C ARG A 822 -24.47 -16.89 4.97
N GLN A 823 -24.42 -16.03 3.95
CA GLN A 823 -25.14 -16.26 2.69
C GLN A 823 -24.58 -17.44 1.91
N LEU A 824 -23.25 -17.62 1.91
CA LEU A 824 -22.59 -18.74 1.26
C LEU A 824 -22.81 -20.07 2.02
N HIS A 825 -22.97 -20.03 3.34
CA HIS A 825 -23.25 -21.21 4.17
C HIS A 825 -24.73 -21.65 4.14
N ALA A 826 -25.65 -20.75 3.80
CA ALA A 826 -27.09 -21.02 3.68
C ALA A 826 -27.41 -21.67 2.35
#